data_AF-A0A098GI27-F1
#
_entry.id   AF-A0A098GI27-F1
#
_cell.length_a   1.000
_cell.length_b   1.000
_cell.length_c   1.000
_cell.angle_alpha   90.00
_cell.angle_beta   90.00
_cell.angle_gamma   90.00
#
_symmetry.space_group_name_H-M   'P 1'
#
loop_
_entity.id
_entity.type
_entity.pdbx_description
1 polymer ?
#
loop_
_entity_poly.entity_id
_entity_poly.type
_entity_poly.pdbx_seq_one_letter_code
_entity_poly.pdbx_strand_id
1 'polypeptide(L)'
;MPDKTISFFFLGTACHRSAYQDVLTNFYDAASKHTVSRLFDGVGSSPVSLSDVAESHPTPGRYVYDPENDKKIPLNEKITKGINDLMQRLQGQLAGEGMDELLFEAILFLEKQIRDNGGEMPDTINLHGYSRGADACMRLANLLDSMYPDVKVNMFLIDHVPGPGRADDPSSYTIPRNVRKFESVLMLHEYTPGFMPQDKNRYVITNPEETKVSIKVYPGWHGKAMYLTPDEKTNHVPRLLHDDFFRFSKETGSLPKNAKIPNYKIMHTWTNYDESPAHILEPQERFKEYEGMLENWNSYSAGNWSLLNTRNILMDLRQYTQNKDLFVNQEHGELFMKGYPALYDWFFDGNDNKEITELKVKGELEELSKEFPFFYKRLCKVCGIHGDKLPAPGRAAPYFHPPLGNPLVGNNDYYSFLQHSVLSIINYTFHHKNENCLETRIATKVLRNGLEKAKANRSPAESTKIIENTILYASKYLSESKPESYMAQQLKKLASGVFFFEDVDRLLQLHCQKNRELHYTQKHYLQEIRKKLDAINSDPNFSHLQKLREAKAITKKVVKDMRQMEQDESVIVHKEMSLGLFFYSDKTLTTADLVLAINKLNAPGFGELSIAQRMARRFHAYNERNILWERVEKILSAVMPIKLPPFVSPIKRELSINLLNKLNQLEEEGNGDDVSKLSEIIAEGERSIQKHYSETRKLAKGDFDKILEKCRGYVWSEVTIGPVLNALR
;
A
#
# COMPACT_ATOMS: atom_id res chain seq x y z
N MET A 1 -30.90 2.83 -0.36
CA MET A 1 -29.74 3.50 -0.99
C MET A 1 -28.67 2.45 -1.14
N PRO A 2 -27.82 2.47 -2.18
CA PRO A 2 -26.74 1.49 -2.27
C PRO A 2 -25.84 1.62 -1.04
N ASP A 3 -25.55 0.47 -0.42
CA ASP A 3 -24.65 0.42 0.75
C ASP A 3 -23.24 0.77 0.29
N LYS A 4 -22.84 2.01 0.57
CA LYS A 4 -21.54 2.55 0.13
C LYS A 4 -20.35 1.89 0.82
N THR A 5 -20.57 1.27 1.98
CA THR A 5 -19.53 0.68 2.81
C THR A 5 -19.95 -0.71 3.28
N ILE A 6 -19.05 -1.68 3.11
CA ILE A 6 -19.18 -3.02 3.68
C ILE A 6 -18.02 -3.25 4.66
N SER A 7 -18.31 -3.84 5.83
CA SER A 7 -17.30 -4.12 6.85
C SER A 7 -17.18 -5.62 7.15
N PHE A 8 -15.98 -6.18 7.02
CA PHE A 8 -15.68 -7.57 7.34
C PHE A 8 -14.80 -7.66 8.58
N PHE A 9 -15.19 -8.53 9.51
CA PHE A 9 -14.51 -8.76 10.78
C PHE A 9 -14.05 -10.22 10.84
N PHE A 10 -12.75 -10.46 10.92
CA PHE A 10 -12.15 -11.81 10.94
C PHE A 10 -11.52 -12.09 12.31
N LEU A 11 -12.09 -13.06 13.03
CA LEU A 11 -11.57 -13.47 14.34
C LEU A 11 -10.24 -14.21 14.22
N GLY A 12 -9.48 -14.24 15.33
CA GLY A 12 -8.20 -14.92 15.41
C GLY A 12 -8.31 -16.45 15.47
N THR A 13 -7.19 -17.15 15.34
CA THR A 13 -7.13 -18.62 15.37
C THR A 13 -7.90 -19.19 16.57
N ALA A 14 -8.70 -20.22 16.33
CA ALA A 14 -9.52 -20.89 17.35
C ALA A 14 -10.58 -20.01 18.05
N CYS A 15 -10.75 -18.75 17.66
CA CYS A 15 -11.81 -17.87 18.20
C CYS A 15 -13.14 -18.11 17.46
N HIS A 16 -14.13 -18.68 18.16
CA HIS A 16 -15.48 -18.87 17.65
C HIS A 16 -16.47 -17.93 18.34
N ARG A 17 -17.36 -17.28 17.58
CA ARG A 17 -18.32 -16.29 18.12
C ARG A 17 -19.26 -16.83 19.21
N SER A 18 -19.45 -18.15 19.28
CA SER A 18 -20.33 -18.79 20.27
C SER A 18 -19.75 -18.77 21.69
N ALA A 19 -18.45 -18.55 21.84
CA ALA A 19 -17.73 -18.63 23.12
C ALA A 19 -16.80 -17.45 23.36
N TYR A 20 -16.33 -16.81 22.30
CA TYR A 20 -15.31 -15.78 22.36
C TYR A 20 -15.89 -14.39 22.14
N GLN A 21 -15.47 -13.43 22.98
CA GLN A 21 -15.79 -12.01 22.83
C GLN A 21 -14.52 -11.18 22.99
N ASP A 22 -14.40 -10.15 22.16
CA ASP A 22 -13.27 -9.23 22.18
C ASP A 22 -13.66 -7.87 21.58
N VAL A 23 -12.66 -7.03 21.33
CA VAL A 23 -12.86 -5.76 20.63
C VAL A 23 -13.46 -5.95 19.22
N LEU A 24 -13.10 -7.00 18.46
CA LEU A 24 -13.65 -7.21 17.11
C LEU A 24 -15.13 -7.56 17.16
N THR A 25 -15.56 -8.46 18.06
CA THR A 25 -16.97 -8.81 18.20
C THR A 25 -17.81 -7.61 18.62
N ASN A 26 -17.32 -6.80 19.56
CA ASN A 26 -18.02 -5.59 20.01
C ASN A 26 -18.18 -4.55 18.90
N PHE A 27 -17.12 -4.33 18.12
CA PHE A 27 -17.18 -3.40 17.01
C PHE A 27 -18.04 -3.92 15.86
N TYR A 28 -18.06 -5.23 15.61
CA TYR A 28 -19.00 -5.85 14.68
C TYR A 28 -20.45 -5.63 15.11
N ASP A 29 -20.79 -5.87 16.38
CA ASP A 29 -22.14 -5.66 16.92
C ASP A 29 -22.58 -4.19 16.85
N ALA A 30 -21.64 -3.26 16.98
CA ALA A 30 -21.91 -1.83 16.79
C ALA A 30 -22.06 -1.47 15.30
N ALA A 31 -21.18 -1.96 14.43
CA ALA A 31 -21.17 -1.64 13.00
C ALA A 31 -22.36 -2.24 12.24
N SER A 32 -22.77 -3.47 12.59
CA SER A 32 -23.90 -4.19 11.97
C SER A 32 -25.25 -3.49 12.16
N LYS A 33 -25.37 -2.60 13.15
CA LYS A 33 -26.55 -1.74 13.36
C LYS A 33 -26.65 -0.58 12.37
N HIS A 34 -25.57 -0.29 11.64
CA HIS A 34 -25.44 0.93 10.83
C HIS A 34 -24.97 0.67 9.39
N THR A 35 -24.25 -0.42 9.15
CA THR A 35 -23.64 -0.76 7.87
C THR A 35 -23.74 -2.26 7.61
N VAL A 36 -23.70 -2.65 6.33
CA VAL A 36 -23.59 -4.05 5.95
C VAL A 36 -22.27 -4.60 6.50
N SER A 37 -22.40 -5.49 7.48
CA SER A 37 -21.26 -6.05 8.21
C SER A 37 -21.34 -7.56 8.26
N ARG A 38 -20.20 -8.24 8.18
CA ARG A 38 -20.11 -9.70 8.33
C ARG A 38 -18.97 -10.10 9.24
N LEU A 39 -19.28 -10.96 10.22
CA LEU A 39 -18.31 -11.59 11.11
C LEU A 39 -17.92 -12.96 10.55
N PHE A 40 -16.64 -13.28 10.61
CA PHE A 40 -16.03 -14.54 10.20
C PHE A 40 -15.31 -15.16 11.39
N ASP A 41 -15.62 -16.43 11.69
CA ASP A 41 -14.99 -17.15 12.79
C ASP A 41 -13.55 -17.52 12.44
N GLY A 42 -12.73 -17.71 13.47
CA GLY A 42 -11.32 -18.01 13.33
C GLY A 42 -11.05 -19.35 12.67
N VAL A 43 -9.99 -19.43 11.85
CA VAL A 43 -9.48 -20.72 11.36
C VAL A 43 -9.18 -21.66 12.54
N GLY A 44 -9.52 -22.94 12.38
CA GLY A 44 -9.39 -23.95 13.45
C GLY A 44 -10.36 -23.80 14.62
N SER A 45 -11.28 -22.83 14.60
CA SER A 45 -12.29 -22.66 15.65
C SER A 45 -13.43 -23.68 15.52
N SER A 46 -14.15 -23.91 16.62
CA SER A 46 -15.32 -24.79 16.64
C SER A 46 -16.43 -24.19 17.50
N PRO A 47 -17.70 -24.32 17.10
CA PRO A 47 -18.81 -23.90 17.94
C PRO A 47 -18.87 -24.74 19.21
N VAL A 48 -19.40 -24.16 20.29
CA VAL A 48 -19.76 -24.92 21.49
C VAL A 48 -20.91 -25.85 21.14
N SER A 49 -20.76 -27.15 21.39
CA SER A 49 -21.67 -28.19 20.88
C SER A 49 -23.12 -28.01 21.35
N LEU A 50 -24.07 -28.29 20.46
CA LEU A 50 -25.54 -28.35 20.67
C LEU A 50 -26.30 -27.01 20.75
N SER A 51 -25.77 -25.91 20.18
CA SER A 51 -26.50 -24.64 20.06
C SER A 51 -26.97 -24.39 18.61
N ASP A 52 -28.06 -23.63 18.41
CA ASP A 52 -28.49 -23.13 17.09
C ASP A 52 -27.38 -22.34 16.37
N VAL A 53 -26.45 -21.76 17.16
CA VAL A 53 -25.24 -21.11 16.67
C VAL A 53 -24.29 -22.10 15.99
N ALA A 54 -24.23 -23.35 16.45
CA ALA A 54 -23.38 -24.38 15.84
C ALA A 54 -23.89 -24.82 14.45
N GLU A 55 -25.20 -24.80 14.23
CA GLU A 55 -25.81 -25.09 12.93
C GLU A 55 -25.65 -23.91 11.95
N SER A 56 -25.80 -22.68 12.45
CA SER A 56 -25.69 -21.47 11.62
C SER A 56 -24.25 -21.02 11.35
N HIS A 57 -23.32 -21.32 12.26
CA HIS A 57 -21.91 -20.97 12.18
C HIS A 57 -21.03 -22.19 12.51
N PRO A 58 -20.87 -23.14 11.57
CA PRO A 58 -19.95 -24.25 11.71
C PRO A 58 -18.49 -23.82 11.54
N THR A 59 -17.56 -24.71 11.91
CA THR A 59 -16.11 -24.55 11.74
C THR A 59 -15.73 -24.13 10.31
N PRO A 60 -14.91 -23.07 10.14
CA PRO A 60 -14.34 -22.71 8.83
C PRO A 60 -13.67 -23.89 8.11
N GLY A 61 -13.86 -23.97 6.80
CA GLY A 61 -13.40 -25.10 5.98
C GLY A 61 -14.35 -26.30 5.93
N ARG A 62 -15.46 -26.29 6.70
CA ARG A 62 -16.46 -27.38 6.71
C ARG A 62 -17.79 -27.01 6.09
N TYR A 63 -17.91 -25.82 5.50
CA TYR A 63 -19.14 -25.33 4.90
C TYR A 63 -18.87 -24.48 3.65
N VAL A 64 -19.91 -24.34 2.82
CA VAL A 64 -20.00 -23.31 1.79
C VAL A 64 -21.14 -22.37 2.14
N TYR A 65 -20.93 -21.08 1.89
CA TYR A 65 -21.95 -20.07 2.12
C TYR A 65 -22.92 -20.00 0.95
N ASP A 66 -24.22 -20.13 1.24
CA ASP A 66 -25.32 -19.87 0.33
C ASP A 66 -25.78 -18.42 0.50
N PRO A 67 -25.44 -17.51 -0.44
CA PRO A 67 -25.82 -16.12 -0.36
C PRO A 67 -27.33 -15.91 -0.47
N GLU A 68 -28.08 -16.75 -1.19
CA GLU A 68 -29.51 -16.50 -1.44
C GLU A 68 -30.35 -16.69 -0.17
N ASN A 69 -29.98 -17.69 0.65
CA ASN A 69 -30.69 -18.00 1.90
C ASN A 69 -29.96 -17.53 3.15
N ASP A 70 -28.77 -16.93 3.00
CA ASP A 70 -27.85 -16.56 4.08
C ASP A 70 -27.54 -17.74 5.03
N LYS A 71 -27.25 -18.90 4.46
CA LYS A 71 -27.00 -20.16 5.21
C LYS A 71 -25.62 -20.74 4.93
N LYS A 72 -25.07 -21.47 5.89
CA LYS A 72 -23.82 -22.23 5.73
C LYS A 72 -24.16 -23.71 5.53
N ILE A 73 -23.90 -24.22 4.33
CA ILE A 73 -24.22 -25.60 3.94
C ILE A 73 -22.99 -26.48 4.19
N PRO A 74 -23.11 -27.60 4.93
CA PRO A 74 -22.00 -28.53 5.14
C PRO A 74 -21.37 -29.02 3.83
N LEU A 75 -20.04 -29.07 3.79
CA LEU A 75 -19.28 -29.52 2.63
C LEU A 75 -19.06 -31.03 2.61
N ASN A 76 -19.00 -31.60 1.41
CA ASN A 76 -18.35 -32.88 1.16
C ASN A 76 -16.94 -32.67 0.57
N GLU A 77 -16.09 -33.69 0.66
CA GLU A 77 -14.67 -33.60 0.27
C GLU A 77 -14.46 -33.14 -1.18
N LYS A 78 -15.35 -33.55 -2.10
CA LYS A 78 -15.25 -33.20 -3.52
C LYS A 78 -15.42 -31.70 -3.73
N ILE A 79 -16.39 -31.09 -3.05
CA ILE A 79 -16.66 -29.65 -3.18
C ILE A 79 -15.57 -28.84 -2.47
N THR A 80 -15.14 -29.26 -1.27
CA THR A 80 -14.00 -28.64 -0.57
C THR A 80 -12.77 -28.61 -1.46
N LYS A 81 -12.42 -29.75 -2.09
CA LYS A 81 -11.29 -29.81 -3.03
C LYS A 81 -11.49 -28.85 -4.21
N GLY A 82 -12.68 -28.81 -4.79
CA GLY A 82 -12.99 -27.89 -5.90
C GLY A 82 -12.83 -26.42 -5.53
N ILE A 83 -13.28 -26.01 -4.33
CA ILE A 83 -13.10 -24.65 -3.80
C ILE A 83 -11.61 -24.37 -3.58
N ASN A 84 -10.87 -25.30 -2.97
CA ASN A 84 -9.44 -25.13 -2.72
C ASN A 84 -8.61 -25.03 -4.01
N ASP A 85 -8.89 -25.87 -5.01
CA ASP A 85 -8.24 -25.79 -6.32
C ASP A 85 -8.55 -24.45 -7.03
N LEU A 86 -9.77 -23.93 -6.87
CA LEU A 86 -10.17 -22.62 -7.38
C LEU A 86 -9.44 -21.47 -6.67
N MET A 87 -9.44 -21.48 -5.34
CA MET A 87 -8.82 -20.44 -4.53
C MET A 87 -7.30 -20.44 -4.67
N GLN A 88 -6.67 -21.61 -4.75
CA GLN A 88 -5.24 -21.74 -5.05
C GLN A 88 -4.90 -21.13 -6.42
N ARG A 89 -5.75 -21.34 -7.44
CA ARG A 89 -5.55 -20.72 -8.75
C ARG A 89 -5.62 -19.19 -8.68
N LEU A 90 -6.59 -18.64 -7.95
CA LEU A 90 -6.82 -17.20 -7.84
C LEU A 90 -5.74 -16.50 -7.01
N GLN A 91 -5.27 -17.13 -5.94
CA GLN A 91 -4.25 -16.59 -5.04
C GLN A 91 -2.82 -16.93 -5.49
N GLY A 92 -2.65 -17.92 -6.38
CA GLY A 92 -1.37 -18.51 -6.75
C GLY A 92 -0.82 -19.53 -5.73
N GLN A 93 -1.46 -19.65 -4.56
CA GLN A 93 -1.05 -20.52 -3.46
C GLN A 93 -2.26 -20.91 -2.61
N LEU A 94 -2.20 -22.11 -2.02
CA LEU A 94 -3.22 -22.55 -1.08
C LEU A 94 -2.93 -21.95 0.29
N ALA A 95 -3.90 -21.29 0.93
CA ALA A 95 -3.71 -20.81 2.30
C ALA A 95 -3.92 -21.94 3.33
N GLY A 96 -4.93 -22.79 3.12
CA GLY A 96 -5.25 -23.95 3.96
C GLY A 96 -5.99 -23.61 5.27
N GLU A 97 -6.23 -24.63 6.10
CA GLU A 97 -6.83 -24.50 7.46
C GLU A 97 -8.24 -23.89 7.53
N GLY A 98 -8.97 -23.86 6.41
CA GLY A 98 -10.28 -23.20 6.31
C GLY A 98 -10.20 -21.75 5.84
N MET A 99 -9.00 -21.20 5.60
CA MET A 99 -8.78 -19.83 5.14
C MET A 99 -9.39 -19.60 3.76
N ASP A 100 -9.20 -20.54 2.84
CA ASP A 100 -9.68 -20.43 1.46
C ASP A 100 -11.21 -20.36 1.41
N GLU A 101 -11.89 -21.11 2.27
CA GLU A 101 -13.34 -21.08 2.42
C GLU A 101 -13.86 -19.77 3.06
N LEU A 102 -13.13 -19.17 4.00
CA LEU A 102 -13.46 -17.85 4.56
C LEU A 102 -13.40 -16.76 3.48
N LEU A 103 -12.32 -16.78 2.67
CA LEU A 103 -12.15 -15.85 1.55
C LEU A 103 -13.24 -16.06 0.50
N PHE A 104 -13.58 -17.32 0.22
CA PHE A 104 -14.64 -17.66 -0.72
C PHE A 104 -16.02 -17.20 -0.23
N GLU A 105 -16.35 -17.38 1.04
CA GLU A 105 -17.57 -16.83 1.65
C GLU A 105 -17.63 -15.30 1.51
N ALA A 106 -16.54 -14.59 1.77
CA ALA A 106 -16.49 -13.14 1.66
C ALA A 106 -16.79 -12.67 0.22
N ILE A 107 -16.26 -13.38 -0.79
CA ILE A 107 -16.51 -13.09 -2.20
C ILE A 107 -17.98 -13.34 -2.57
N LEU A 108 -18.54 -14.48 -2.17
CA LEU A 108 -19.95 -14.80 -2.42
C LEU A 108 -20.89 -13.79 -1.76
N PHE A 109 -20.58 -13.39 -0.52
CA PHE A 109 -21.33 -12.36 0.18
C PHE A 109 -21.26 -11.01 -0.54
N LEU A 110 -20.06 -10.56 -0.90
CA LEU A 110 -19.85 -9.30 -1.62
C LEU A 110 -20.63 -9.26 -2.94
N GLU A 111 -20.59 -10.33 -3.72
CA GLU A 111 -21.27 -10.39 -5.02
C GLU A 111 -22.80 -10.41 -4.90
N LYS A 112 -23.33 -10.99 -3.81
CA LYS A 112 -24.74 -10.77 -3.46
C LYS A 112 -25.03 -9.29 -3.21
N GLN A 113 -24.21 -8.59 -2.42
CA GLN A 113 -24.42 -7.17 -2.15
C GLN A 113 -24.36 -6.32 -3.43
N ILE A 114 -23.41 -6.60 -4.33
CA ILE A 114 -23.31 -5.92 -5.64
C ILE A 114 -24.59 -6.11 -6.44
N ARG A 115 -25.09 -7.34 -6.52
CA ARG A 115 -26.31 -7.66 -7.27
C ARG A 115 -27.55 -7.01 -6.65
N ASP A 116 -27.68 -7.06 -5.33
CA ASP A 116 -28.78 -6.44 -4.60
C ASP A 116 -28.74 -4.90 -4.73
N ASN A 117 -27.55 -4.32 -4.96
CA ASN A 117 -27.32 -2.92 -5.31
C ASN A 117 -27.41 -2.62 -6.82
N GLY A 118 -28.09 -3.46 -7.60
CA GLY A 118 -28.33 -3.23 -9.03
C GLY A 118 -27.07 -3.37 -9.91
N GLY A 119 -26.06 -4.10 -9.44
CA GLY A 119 -24.79 -4.31 -10.14
C GLY A 119 -23.74 -3.23 -9.85
N GLU A 120 -23.98 -2.34 -8.89
CA GLU A 120 -23.01 -1.32 -8.49
C GLU A 120 -22.15 -1.80 -7.32
N MET A 121 -20.83 -1.61 -7.45
CA MET A 121 -19.85 -1.96 -6.43
C MET A 121 -19.94 -0.99 -5.23
N PRO A 122 -19.81 -1.46 -3.97
CA PRO A 122 -19.63 -0.55 -2.84
C PRO A 122 -18.39 0.34 -3.03
N ASP A 123 -18.46 1.58 -2.55
CA ASP A 123 -17.35 2.53 -2.64
C ASP A 123 -16.15 2.06 -1.79
N THR A 124 -16.44 1.44 -0.64
CA THR A 124 -15.45 1.08 0.39
C THR A 124 -15.70 -0.31 1.00
N ILE A 125 -14.63 -1.07 1.18
CA ILE A 125 -14.61 -2.31 1.97
C ILE A 125 -13.62 -2.14 3.12
N ASN A 126 -14.08 -2.34 4.34
CA ASN A 126 -13.25 -2.30 5.55
C ASN A 126 -12.96 -3.71 6.03
N LEU A 127 -11.68 -4.01 6.27
CA LEU A 127 -11.20 -5.32 6.69
C LEU A 127 -10.56 -5.21 8.07
N HIS A 128 -11.18 -5.86 9.05
CA HIS A 128 -10.75 -5.83 10.45
C HIS A 128 -10.36 -7.25 10.87
N GLY A 129 -9.15 -7.45 11.40
CA GLY A 129 -8.72 -8.81 11.71
C GLY A 129 -7.69 -8.90 12.81
N TYR A 130 -7.71 -10.02 13.53
CA TYR A 130 -6.75 -10.38 14.58
C TYR A 130 -6.05 -11.69 14.23
N SER A 131 -4.75 -11.82 14.52
CA SER A 131 -4.01 -13.07 14.34
C SER A 131 -4.06 -13.60 12.89
N ARG A 132 -4.46 -14.86 12.67
CA ARG A 132 -4.72 -15.41 11.33
C ARG A 132 -5.90 -14.72 10.62
N GLY A 133 -6.86 -14.16 11.35
CA GLY A 133 -7.91 -13.31 10.78
C GLY A 133 -7.35 -12.04 10.13
N ALA A 134 -6.27 -11.47 10.67
CA ALA A 134 -5.58 -10.34 10.03
C ALA A 134 -4.90 -10.74 8.70
N ASP A 135 -4.42 -11.98 8.59
CA ASP A 135 -3.89 -12.50 7.32
C ASP A 135 -5.01 -12.79 6.32
N ALA A 136 -6.19 -13.21 6.78
CA ALA A 136 -7.38 -13.30 5.94
C ALA A 136 -7.70 -11.93 5.31
N CYS A 137 -7.60 -10.86 6.10
CA CYS A 137 -7.74 -9.49 5.59
C CYS A 137 -6.69 -9.15 4.51
N MET A 138 -5.42 -9.48 4.72
CA MET A 138 -4.35 -9.26 3.72
C MET A 138 -4.61 -10.03 2.42
N ARG A 139 -4.99 -11.30 2.52
CA ARG A 139 -5.30 -12.13 1.36
C ARG A 139 -6.53 -11.62 0.63
N LEU A 140 -7.58 -11.23 1.37
CA LEU A 140 -8.79 -10.67 0.78
C LEU A 140 -8.52 -9.32 0.11
N ALA A 141 -7.70 -8.45 0.70
CA ALA A 141 -7.32 -7.18 0.07
C ALA A 141 -6.64 -7.40 -1.30
N ASN A 142 -5.73 -8.37 -1.39
CA ASN A 142 -5.06 -8.74 -2.65
C ASN A 142 -6.03 -9.37 -3.66
N LEU A 143 -6.94 -10.23 -3.21
CA LEU A 143 -8.01 -10.78 -4.06
C LEU A 143 -8.93 -9.67 -4.60
N LEU A 144 -9.31 -8.70 -3.76
CA LEU A 144 -10.11 -7.55 -4.16
C LEU A 144 -9.36 -6.64 -5.13
N ASP A 145 -8.04 -6.46 -5.01
CA ASP A 145 -7.23 -5.68 -5.96
C ASP A 145 -7.17 -6.37 -7.33
N SER A 146 -7.09 -7.71 -7.33
CA SER A 146 -7.05 -8.51 -8.54
C SER A 146 -8.41 -8.53 -9.26
N MET A 147 -9.53 -8.60 -8.53
CA MET A 147 -10.87 -8.76 -9.12
C MET A 147 -11.66 -7.45 -9.26
N TYR A 148 -11.51 -6.52 -8.32
CA TYR A 148 -12.23 -5.23 -8.27
C TYR A 148 -11.25 -4.07 -8.00
N PRO A 149 -10.28 -3.80 -8.90
CA PRO A 149 -9.17 -2.86 -8.66
C PRO A 149 -9.59 -1.40 -8.36
N ASP A 150 -10.85 -1.05 -8.56
CA ASP A 150 -11.39 0.29 -8.32
C ASP A 150 -11.99 0.47 -6.90
N VAL A 151 -12.25 -0.63 -6.16
CA VAL A 151 -12.80 -0.54 -4.80
C VAL A 151 -11.79 0.05 -3.83
N LYS A 152 -12.22 0.86 -2.86
CA LYS A 152 -11.31 1.32 -1.81
C LYS A 152 -11.31 0.31 -0.67
N VAL A 153 -10.13 -0.16 -0.27
CA VAL A 153 -9.98 -1.04 0.88
C VAL A 153 -9.33 -0.29 2.04
N ASN A 154 -9.82 -0.50 3.26
CA ASN A 154 -9.14 -0.09 4.48
C ASN A 154 -8.90 -1.30 5.36
N MET A 155 -7.78 -1.32 6.08
CA MET A 155 -7.38 -2.45 6.89
C MET A 155 -6.99 -2.04 8.30
N PHE A 156 -7.54 -2.72 9.31
CA PHE A 156 -7.14 -2.62 10.71
C PHE A 156 -6.74 -4.01 11.21
N LEU A 157 -5.42 -4.22 11.35
CA LEU A 157 -4.83 -5.53 11.65
C LEU A 157 -4.23 -5.55 13.05
N ILE A 158 -4.61 -6.54 13.84
CA ILE A 158 -4.11 -6.74 15.20
C ILE A 158 -3.26 -8.00 15.22
N ASP A 159 -1.98 -7.82 15.53
CA ASP A 159 -0.94 -8.85 15.62
C ASP A 159 -0.99 -9.89 14.50
N HIS A 160 -0.81 -9.41 13.27
CA HIS A 160 -0.92 -10.20 12.06
C HIS A 160 0.12 -11.33 11.98
N VAL A 161 -0.32 -12.56 12.29
CA VAL A 161 0.48 -13.79 12.22
C VAL A 161 0.04 -14.61 11.01
N PRO A 162 0.92 -14.89 10.02
CA PRO A 162 0.62 -15.69 8.82
C PRO A 162 0.42 -17.20 9.06
N GLY A 163 0.78 -17.72 10.22
CA GLY A 163 0.78 -19.16 10.47
C GLY A 163 2.01 -19.87 9.85
N PRO A 164 2.23 -21.15 10.22
CA PRO A 164 3.46 -21.85 9.87
C PRO A 164 3.69 -21.96 8.35
N GLY A 165 4.86 -21.50 7.88
CA GLY A 165 5.26 -21.62 6.47
C GLY A 165 4.53 -20.69 5.49
N ARG A 166 3.73 -19.73 5.97
CA ARG A 166 2.93 -18.82 5.13
C ARG A 166 3.40 -17.38 5.14
N ALA A 167 4.47 -17.06 5.87
CA ALA A 167 4.95 -15.68 5.98
C ALA A 167 5.55 -15.11 4.69
N ASP A 168 5.95 -15.99 3.76
CA ASP A 168 6.54 -15.61 2.46
C ASP A 168 5.54 -15.69 1.31
N ASP A 169 4.26 -15.93 1.62
CA ASP A 169 3.14 -15.84 0.69
C ASP A 169 2.95 -14.37 0.25
N PRO A 170 3.00 -14.03 -1.05
CA PRO A 170 2.86 -12.64 -1.50
C PRO A 170 1.58 -11.94 -1.01
N SER A 171 0.47 -12.68 -0.98
CA SER A 171 -0.83 -12.19 -0.49
C SER A 171 -0.88 -11.99 1.03
N SER A 172 0.13 -12.45 1.78
CA SER A 172 0.27 -12.20 3.22
C SER A 172 0.99 -10.87 3.50
N TYR A 173 2.01 -10.49 2.72
CA TYR A 173 2.79 -9.29 3.02
C TYR A 173 2.57 -8.10 2.07
N THR A 174 1.88 -8.28 0.94
CA THR A 174 1.67 -7.20 -0.04
C THR A 174 0.45 -6.37 0.35
N ILE A 175 0.64 -5.05 0.50
CA ILE A 175 -0.44 -4.07 0.65
C ILE A 175 -0.76 -3.55 -0.77
N PRO A 176 -1.88 -3.97 -1.37
CA PRO A 176 -2.22 -3.65 -2.76
C PRO A 176 -2.67 -2.19 -2.98
N ARG A 177 -2.74 -1.77 -4.24
CA ARG A 177 -2.94 -0.35 -4.63
C ARG A 177 -4.35 0.17 -4.32
N ASN A 178 -5.31 -0.74 -4.17
CA ASN A 178 -6.67 -0.43 -3.75
C ASN A 178 -6.78 -0.06 -2.25
N VAL A 179 -5.74 -0.32 -1.43
CA VAL A 179 -5.73 0.02 0.00
C VAL A 179 -5.47 1.50 0.20
N ARG A 180 -6.39 2.19 0.86
CA ARG A 180 -6.34 3.62 1.19
C ARG A 180 -5.82 3.90 2.58
N LYS A 181 -6.16 3.05 3.53
CA LYS A 181 -5.71 3.14 4.92
C LYS A 181 -5.28 1.76 5.42
N PHE A 182 -4.04 1.67 5.90
CA PHE A 182 -3.45 0.45 6.44
C PHE A 182 -2.95 0.71 7.85
N GLU A 183 -3.64 0.15 8.84
CA GLU A 183 -3.22 0.16 10.23
C GLU A 183 -2.87 -1.26 10.68
N SER A 184 -1.67 -1.44 11.22
CA SER A 184 -1.20 -2.72 11.76
C SER A 184 -0.60 -2.50 13.13
N VAL A 185 -1.07 -3.25 14.12
CA VAL A 185 -0.57 -3.20 15.49
C VAL A 185 0.13 -4.52 15.81
N LEU A 186 1.32 -4.45 16.39
CA LEU A 186 2.18 -5.61 16.67
C LEU A 186 2.48 -5.73 18.17
N MET A 187 2.41 -6.96 18.70
CA MET A 187 2.69 -7.26 20.10
C MET A 187 4.15 -7.62 20.32
N LEU A 188 4.86 -6.92 21.20
CA LEU A 188 6.31 -7.10 21.38
C LEU A 188 6.68 -8.36 22.17
N HIS A 189 5.87 -8.73 23.17
CA HIS A 189 6.21 -9.76 24.17
C HIS A 189 5.46 -11.07 23.92
N GLU A 190 5.26 -11.42 22.66
CA GLU A 190 4.79 -12.73 22.24
C GLU A 190 5.99 -13.61 21.88
N TYR A 191 6.10 -14.76 22.55
CA TYR A 191 7.29 -15.62 22.52
C TYR A 191 7.03 -17.03 21.98
N THR A 192 5.79 -17.34 21.61
CA THR A 192 5.41 -18.67 21.13
C THR A 192 6.07 -18.96 19.78
N PRO A 193 6.79 -20.10 19.63
CA PRO A 193 7.31 -20.51 18.33
C PRO A 193 6.21 -20.59 17.27
N GLY A 194 6.49 -20.08 16.06
CA GLY A 194 5.50 -20.00 14.97
C GLY A 194 4.59 -18.76 15.01
N PHE A 195 4.64 -17.94 16.06
CA PHE A 195 3.90 -16.68 16.16
C PHE A 195 4.73 -15.47 15.70
N MET A 196 5.57 -15.63 14.67
CA MET A 196 6.23 -14.48 14.06
C MET A 196 5.23 -13.71 13.20
N PRO A 197 5.02 -12.40 13.45
CA PRO A 197 4.08 -11.63 12.68
C PRO A 197 4.71 -11.17 11.36
N GLN A 198 3.87 -10.71 10.42
CA GLN A 198 4.37 -9.74 9.44
C GLN A 198 4.72 -8.44 10.15
N ASP A 199 5.72 -7.73 9.64
CA ASP A 199 6.20 -6.48 10.22
C ASP A 199 6.59 -5.50 9.11
N LYS A 200 6.95 -4.26 9.48
CA LYS A 200 7.22 -3.20 8.50
C LYS A 200 8.36 -3.53 7.52
N ASN A 201 9.29 -4.42 7.87
CA ASN A 201 10.37 -4.85 6.98
C ASN A 201 9.92 -5.94 6.01
N ARG A 202 8.82 -6.62 6.30
CA ARG A 202 8.23 -7.63 5.41
C ARG A 202 7.11 -7.04 4.56
N TYR A 203 6.35 -6.08 5.07
CA TYR A 203 5.29 -5.45 4.30
C TYR A 203 5.79 -4.78 3.02
N VAL A 204 5.08 -4.99 1.92
CA VAL A 204 5.35 -4.39 0.60
C VAL A 204 4.20 -3.48 0.22
N ILE A 205 4.42 -2.18 0.29
CA ILE A 205 3.39 -1.18 0.00
C ILE A 205 3.49 -0.79 -1.47
N THR A 206 2.48 -1.17 -2.25
CA THR A 206 2.50 -1.01 -3.72
C THR A 206 2.14 0.41 -4.19
N ASN A 207 1.59 1.25 -3.31
CA ASN A 207 1.24 2.64 -3.61
C ASN A 207 1.57 3.59 -2.43
N PRO A 208 2.87 3.78 -2.11
CA PRO A 208 3.30 4.46 -0.90
C PRO A 208 3.02 5.98 -0.88
N GLU A 209 2.61 6.56 -2.01
CA GLU A 209 2.21 7.97 -2.15
C GLU A 209 0.74 8.21 -1.73
N GLU A 210 -0.13 7.20 -1.82
CA GLU A 210 -1.56 7.34 -1.55
C GLU A 210 -2.03 6.55 -0.33
N THR A 211 -1.44 5.37 -0.08
CA THR A 211 -1.83 4.54 1.06
C THR A 211 -1.36 5.19 2.35
N LYS A 212 -2.30 5.57 3.21
CA LYS A 212 -2.03 6.03 4.58
C LYS A 212 -1.59 4.85 5.44
N VAL A 213 -0.45 4.96 6.11
CA VAL A 213 0.17 3.84 6.84
C VAL A 213 0.38 4.18 8.30
N SER A 214 -0.05 3.26 9.18
CA SER A 214 0.24 3.30 10.61
C SER A 214 0.65 1.91 11.06
N ILE A 215 1.92 1.73 11.42
CA ILE A 215 2.41 0.45 11.96
C ILE A 215 2.92 0.70 13.37
N LYS A 216 2.16 0.25 14.36
CA LYS A 216 2.44 0.49 15.78
C LYS A 216 2.91 -0.78 16.45
N VAL A 217 3.72 -0.61 17.49
CA VAL A 217 4.10 -1.68 18.42
C VAL A 217 3.56 -1.37 19.80
N TYR A 218 3.10 -2.40 20.51
CA TYR A 218 2.72 -2.36 21.91
C TYR A 218 3.35 -3.52 22.68
N PRO A 219 3.68 -3.34 23.97
CA PRO A 219 4.12 -4.42 24.82
C PRO A 219 2.97 -5.38 25.15
N GLY A 220 3.28 -6.65 25.39
CA GLY A 220 2.31 -7.68 25.77
C GLY A 220 2.35 -8.89 24.84
N TRP A 221 1.65 -9.94 25.24
CA TRP A 221 1.48 -11.18 24.46
C TRP A 221 0.40 -11.02 23.39
N HIS A 222 0.24 -12.03 22.51
CA HIS A 222 -0.61 -12.00 21.32
C HIS A 222 -2.01 -11.41 21.54
N GLY A 223 -2.72 -11.86 22.59
CA GLY A 223 -4.09 -11.43 22.88
C GLY A 223 -4.23 -10.19 23.77
N LYS A 224 -3.13 -9.58 24.25
CA LYS A 224 -3.18 -8.53 25.28
C LYS A 224 -3.98 -7.29 24.85
N ALA A 225 -3.98 -6.98 23.56
CA ALA A 225 -4.66 -5.80 23.04
C ALA A 225 -6.17 -6.02 22.80
N MET A 226 -6.66 -7.25 22.85
CA MET A 226 -8.02 -7.62 22.43
C MET A 226 -9.10 -7.34 23.48
N TYR A 227 -8.73 -7.29 24.77
CA TYR A 227 -9.64 -7.15 25.90
C TYR A 227 -8.89 -6.63 27.13
N LEU A 228 -9.65 -6.07 28.08
CA LEU A 228 -9.16 -5.78 29.42
C LEU A 228 -9.06 -7.08 30.23
N THR A 229 -8.21 -7.05 31.26
CA THR A 229 -8.11 -8.10 32.28
C THR A 229 -8.33 -7.51 33.67
N PRO A 230 -8.61 -8.31 34.71
CA PRO A 230 -8.64 -7.81 36.09
C PRO A 230 -7.32 -7.14 36.54
N ASP A 231 -6.19 -7.44 35.88
CA ASP A 231 -4.93 -6.74 36.09
C ASP A 231 -4.88 -5.40 35.36
N GLU A 232 -5.07 -4.31 36.11
CA GLU A 232 -5.02 -2.94 35.62
C GLU A 232 -3.64 -2.51 35.09
N LYS A 233 -2.54 -3.09 35.58
CA LYS A 233 -1.18 -2.69 35.17
C LYS A 233 -0.93 -2.90 33.69
N THR A 234 -1.64 -3.84 33.09
CA THR A 234 -1.49 -4.19 31.68
C THR A 234 -2.66 -3.70 30.82
N ASN A 235 -3.60 -2.92 31.34
CA ASN A 235 -4.81 -2.49 30.62
C ASN A 235 -4.64 -1.26 29.71
N HIS A 236 -3.45 -0.64 29.69
CA HIS A 236 -3.18 0.52 28.85
C HIS A 236 -3.23 0.19 27.34
N VAL A 237 -2.66 -0.95 26.95
CA VAL A 237 -2.63 -1.43 25.56
C VAL A 237 -4.03 -1.66 24.98
N PRO A 238 -4.93 -2.45 25.61
CA PRO A 238 -6.28 -2.64 25.09
C PRO A 238 -7.12 -1.36 25.08
N ARG A 239 -6.90 -0.39 25.98
CA ARG A 239 -7.58 0.93 25.92
C ARG A 239 -7.16 1.74 24.69
N LEU A 240 -5.85 1.84 24.45
CA LEU A 240 -5.32 2.54 23.28
C LEU A 240 -5.76 1.90 21.96
N LEU A 241 -5.69 0.56 21.88
CA LEU A 241 -6.15 -0.17 20.69
C LEU A 241 -7.65 0.04 20.44
N HIS A 242 -8.46 0.00 21.49
CA HIS A 242 -9.89 0.21 21.37
C HIS A 242 -10.23 1.62 20.86
N ASP A 243 -9.54 2.65 21.35
CA ASP A 243 -9.69 4.03 20.84
C ASP A 243 -9.17 4.17 19.39
N ASP A 244 -8.06 3.52 19.04
CA ASP A 244 -7.55 3.46 17.66
C ASP A 244 -8.59 2.85 16.72
N PHE A 245 -9.14 1.70 17.11
CA PHE A 245 -10.13 0.99 16.31
C PHE A 245 -11.44 1.78 16.21
N PHE A 246 -11.81 2.54 17.25
CA PHE A 246 -12.93 3.48 17.20
C PHE A 246 -12.72 4.59 16.17
N ARG A 247 -11.56 5.25 16.19
CA ARG A 247 -11.21 6.28 15.21
C ARG A 247 -11.20 5.72 13.81
N PHE A 248 -10.54 4.58 13.61
CA PHE A 248 -10.50 3.89 12.32
C PHE A 248 -11.89 3.57 11.81
N SER A 249 -12.76 2.99 12.65
CA SER A 249 -14.12 2.62 12.27
C SER A 249 -14.97 3.83 11.87
N LYS A 250 -14.79 4.98 12.52
CA LYS A 250 -15.48 6.23 12.15
C LYS A 250 -14.94 6.85 10.86
N GLU A 251 -13.63 6.89 10.71
CA GLU A 251 -12.97 7.49 9.54
C GLU A 251 -13.25 6.72 8.25
N THR A 252 -13.36 5.40 8.36
CA THR A 252 -13.59 4.49 7.23
C THR A 252 -15.07 4.18 6.98
N GLY A 253 -15.96 4.72 7.81
CA GLY A 253 -17.40 4.60 7.66
C GLY A 253 -17.99 3.25 8.10
N SER A 254 -17.24 2.42 8.85
CA SER A 254 -17.83 1.25 9.55
C SER A 254 -18.81 1.70 10.65
N LEU A 255 -18.51 2.82 11.29
CA LEU A 255 -19.37 3.50 12.25
C LEU A 255 -19.69 4.93 11.78
N PRO A 256 -20.90 5.46 12.03
CA PRO A 256 -21.23 6.83 11.70
C PRO A 256 -20.47 7.84 12.58
N LYS A 257 -20.37 9.09 12.13
CA LYS A 257 -19.63 10.16 12.83
C LYS A 257 -20.12 10.43 14.26
N ASN A 258 -21.40 10.18 14.53
CA ASN A 258 -22.05 10.34 15.84
C ASN A 258 -22.19 9.02 16.63
N ALA A 259 -21.57 7.93 16.17
CA ALA A 259 -21.59 6.66 16.89
C ALA A 259 -21.02 6.83 18.30
N LYS A 260 -21.62 6.12 19.27
CA LYS A 260 -21.03 5.95 20.60
C LYS A 260 -19.91 4.93 20.53
N ILE A 261 -18.88 5.11 21.35
CA ILE A 261 -17.81 4.13 21.49
C ILE A 261 -18.37 2.84 22.11
N PRO A 262 -18.09 1.65 21.54
CA PRO A 262 -18.47 0.38 22.15
C PRO A 262 -17.86 0.21 23.55
N ASN A 263 -18.50 -0.57 24.43
CA ASN A 263 -17.94 -0.88 25.75
C ASN A 263 -16.66 -1.72 25.64
N TYR A 264 -15.81 -1.63 26.65
CA TYR A 264 -14.70 -2.57 26.84
C TYR A 264 -15.23 -3.96 27.23
N LYS A 265 -14.55 -5.02 26.77
CA LYS A 265 -14.70 -6.37 27.33
C LYS A 265 -13.62 -6.63 28.36
N ILE A 266 -14.02 -7.14 29.52
CA ILE A 266 -13.11 -7.62 30.58
C ILE A 266 -13.16 -9.14 30.57
N MET A 267 -12.06 -9.78 30.21
CA MET A 267 -11.98 -11.23 30.18
C MET A 267 -11.57 -11.78 31.55
N HIS A 268 -12.41 -12.66 32.12
CA HIS A 268 -12.08 -13.46 33.30
C HIS A 268 -11.61 -14.86 32.91
N THR A 269 -12.29 -15.46 31.94
CA THR A 269 -11.91 -16.72 31.29
C THR A 269 -12.25 -16.65 29.80
N TRP A 270 -11.82 -17.62 29.00
CA TRP A 270 -12.07 -17.65 27.55
C TRP A 270 -13.56 -17.67 27.15
N THR A 271 -14.46 -17.95 28.10
CA THR A 271 -15.91 -18.03 27.90
C THR A 271 -16.70 -17.09 28.83
N ASN A 272 -16.02 -16.26 29.62
CA ASN A 272 -16.66 -15.39 30.62
C ASN A 272 -16.10 -13.96 30.55
N TYR A 273 -17.00 -13.02 30.24
CA TYR A 273 -16.67 -11.63 29.96
C TYR A 273 -17.66 -10.67 30.62
N ASP A 274 -17.13 -9.63 31.25
CA ASP A 274 -17.92 -8.47 31.69
C ASP A 274 -17.79 -7.32 30.68
N GLU A 275 -18.72 -6.36 30.77
CA GLU A 275 -18.62 -5.10 30.05
C GLU A 275 -18.30 -3.94 30.99
N SER A 276 -17.46 -3.02 30.52
CA SER A 276 -17.17 -1.76 31.19
C SER A 276 -17.33 -0.58 30.23
N PRO A 277 -17.92 0.56 30.65
CA PRO A 277 -18.05 1.73 29.79
C PRO A 277 -16.71 2.21 29.24
N ALA A 278 -16.65 2.38 27.91
CA ALA A 278 -15.52 3.05 27.28
C ALA A 278 -15.79 4.54 27.07
N HIS A 279 -14.73 5.32 26.93
CA HIS A 279 -14.78 6.71 26.51
C HIS A 279 -13.68 6.97 25.48
N ILE A 280 -13.88 8.01 24.67
CA ILE A 280 -12.91 8.45 23.66
C ILE A 280 -11.75 9.10 24.41
N LEU A 281 -10.52 8.73 24.06
CA LEU A 281 -9.33 9.25 24.73
C LEU A 281 -8.86 10.55 24.05
N GLU A 282 -8.77 11.65 24.78
CA GLU A 282 -8.13 12.88 24.31
C GLU A 282 -6.60 12.70 24.18
N PRO A 283 -5.88 13.54 23.42
CA PRO A 283 -4.44 13.40 23.22
C PRO A 283 -3.62 13.27 24.51
N GLN A 284 -3.98 14.03 25.56
CA GLN A 284 -3.31 13.96 26.87
C GLN A 284 -3.63 12.64 27.61
N GLU A 285 -4.85 12.11 27.48
CA GLU A 285 -5.22 10.81 28.04
C GLU A 285 -4.50 9.66 27.33
N ARG A 286 -4.36 9.73 26.00
CA ARG A 286 -3.54 8.78 25.24
C ARG A 286 -2.08 8.83 25.68
N PHE A 287 -1.53 10.02 25.88
CA PHE A 287 -0.15 10.19 26.40
C PHE A 287 0.00 9.56 27.80
N LYS A 288 -1.00 9.72 28.67
CA LYS A 288 -1.05 9.07 29.98
C LYS A 288 -1.06 7.55 29.91
N GLU A 289 -1.85 6.97 29.00
CA GLU A 289 -1.86 5.51 28.78
C GLU A 289 -0.48 5.00 28.30
N TYR A 290 0.22 5.77 27.47
CA TYR A 290 1.60 5.48 27.07
C TYR A 290 2.60 5.58 28.23
N GLU A 291 2.45 6.54 29.14
CA GLU A 291 3.27 6.64 30.34
C GLU A 291 3.06 5.43 31.25
N GLY A 292 1.81 5.10 31.56
CA GLY A 292 1.47 3.94 32.40
C GLY A 292 1.97 2.62 31.78
N MET A 293 2.00 2.53 30.46
CA MET A 293 2.61 1.42 29.73
C MET A 293 4.14 1.32 29.95
N LEU A 294 4.87 2.43 29.95
CA LEU A 294 6.30 2.45 30.23
C LEU A 294 6.61 2.17 31.71
N GLU A 295 5.78 2.67 32.63
CA GLU A 295 5.92 2.40 34.06
C GLU A 295 5.73 0.91 34.36
N ASN A 296 4.78 0.27 33.69
CA ASN A 296 4.43 -1.14 33.88
C ASN A 296 5.08 -2.06 32.84
N TRP A 297 6.14 -1.63 32.14
CA TRP A 297 6.76 -2.39 31.04
C TRP A 297 7.08 -3.84 31.41
N ASN A 298 7.60 -4.05 32.63
CA ASN A 298 7.96 -5.38 33.14
C ASN A 298 6.73 -6.28 33.38
N SER A 299 5.57 -5.71 33.67
CA SER A 299 4.33 -6.50 33.82
C SER A 299 3.85 -7.08 32.49
N TYR A 300 4.13 -6.41 31.37
CA TYR A 300 3.80 -6.93 30.05
C TYR A 300 4.73 -8.04 29.58
N SER A 301 5.98 -8.07 30.05
CA SER A 301 6.95 -9.11 29.73
C SER A 301 6.93 -10.28 30.72
N ALA A 302 6.29 -10.10 31.88
CA ALA A 302 6.11 -11.11 32.91
C ALA A 302 4.87 -11.98 32.64
N GLY A 303 5.03 -13.04 31.85
CA GLY A 303 3.96 -13.99 31.57
C GLY A 303 4.42 -15.14 30.68
N ASN A 304 4.34 -16.36 31.21
CA ASN A 304 4.70 -17.67 30.66
C ASN A 304 6.15 -17.94 30.24
N TRP A 305 6.75 -18.80 31.08
CA TRP A 305 7.75 -19.81 30.79
C TRP A 305 8.11 -19.89 29.32
N SER A 306 9.32 -19.37 29.06
CA SER A 306 10.16 -19.61 27.89
C SER A 306 10.27 -18.40 26.94
N LEU A 307 11.35 -17.63 27.12
CA LEU A 307 11.93 -16.76 26.09
C LEU A 307 12.45 -17.60 24.90
N LEU A 308 11.70 -18.61 24.42
CA LEU A 308 12.14 -19.56 23.39
C LEU A 308 12.39 -18.86 22.07
N ASN A 309 11.60 -17.82 21.79
CA ASN A 309 11.63 -17.16 20.51
C ASN A 309 11.30 -15.66 20.65
N THR A 310 12.32 -14.82 20.73
CA THR A 310 12.15 -13.38 20.72
C THR A 310 11.81 -12.88 19.31
N ARG A 311 10.70 -12.15 19.16
CA ARG A 311 10.31 -11.51 17.89
C ARG A 311 11.37 -10.51 17.41
N ASN A 312 11.59 -10.45 16.10
CA ASN A 312 12.52 -9.48 15.47
C ASN A 312 12.17 -8.02 15.81
N ILE A 313 10.88 -7.70 15.91
CA ILE A 313 10.40 -6.36 16.25
C ILE A 313 10.81 -5.91 17.66
N LEU A 314 11.00 -6.85 18.60
CA LEU A 314 11.51 -6.54 19.94
C LEU A 314 13.02 -6.30 19.90
N MET A 315 13.75 -7.06 19.08
CA MET A 315 15.21 -6.91 18.92
C MET A 315 15.59 -5.59 18.22
N ASP A 316 14.75 -5.08 17.32
CA ASP A 316 15.01 -3.86 16.57
C ASP A 316 13.94 -2.77 16.77
N LEU A 317 13.57 -2.53 18.03
CA LEU A 317 12.52 -1.56 18.41
C LEU A 317 12.80 -0.13 17.90
N ARG A 318 14.06 0.25 17.68
CA ARG A 318 14.48 1.58 17.15
C ARG A 318 13.86 1.90 15.79
N GLN A 319 13.37 0.89 15.10
CA GLN A 319 12.63 1.05 13.87
C GLN A 319 11.22 1.64 14.08
N TYR A 320 10.62 1.49 15.25
CA TYR A 320 9.23 1.87 15.52
C TYR A 320 9.10 3.09 16.43
N THR A 321 10.22 3.63 16.92
CA THR A 321 10.27 4.78 17.83
C THR A 321 11.51 5.60 17.58
N GLN A 322 11.39 6.93 17.66
CA GLN A 322 12.51 7.86 17.52
C GLN A 322 13.57 7.65 18.61
N ASN A 323 13.11 7.39 19.84
CA ASN A 323 13.95 7.15 20.99
C ASN A 323 13.29 6.10 21.89
N LYS A 324 13.78 4.86 21.82
CA LYS A 324 13.24 3.72 22.59
C LYS A 324 13.33 3.90 24.12
N ASP A 325 14.18 4.80 24.60
CA ASP A 325 14.34 5.06 26.02
C ASP A 325 13.30 6.05 26.55
N LEU A 326 12.61 6.78 25.66
CA LEU A 326 11.56 7.74 26.01
C LEU A 326 10.19 7.32 25.50
N PHE A 327 10.09 6.86 24.26
CA PHE A 327 8.81 6.62 23.60
C PHE A 327 8.64 5.13 23.28
N VAL A 328 7.45 4.60 23.57
CA VAL A 328 7.06 3.21 23.26
C VAL A 328 7.10 2.97 21.76
N ASN A 329 6.48 3.87 21.01
CA ASN A 329 6.36 3.83 19.58
C ASN A 329 6.30 5.28 19.05
N GLN A 330 6.06 5.40 17.76
CA GLN A 330 6.03 6.68 17.09
C GLN A 330 4.94 7.64 17.57
N GLU A 331 3.73 7.15 17.82
CA GLU A 331 2.62 8.00 18.26
C GLU A 331 2.93 8.67 19.60
N HIS A 332 3.58 7.95 20.51
CA HIS A 332 3.98 8.51 21.80
C HIS A 332 4.93 9.72 21.60
N GLY A 333 5.85 9.66 20.64
CA GLY A 333 6.68 10.80 20.27
C GLY A 333 5.89 11.96 19.64
N GLU A 334 4.92 11.67 18.77
CA GLU A 334 4.06 12.69 18.14
C GLU A 334 3.13 13.38 19.14
N LEU A 335 2.62 12.64 20.13
CA LEU A 335 1.85 13.19 21.24
C LEU A 335 2.71 14.10 22.11
N PHE A 336 3.96 13.71 22.40
CA PHE A 336 4.90 14.57 23.12
C PHE A 336 5.20 15.85 22.33
N MET A 337 5.48 15.74 21.02
CA MET A 337 5.69 16.89 20.13
C MET A 337 4.52 17.87 20.14
N LYS A 338 3.28 17.35 20.16
CA LYS A 338 2.08 18.18 20.18
C LYS A 338 1.80 18.81 21.55
N GLY A 339 2.04 18.07 22.63
CA GLY A 339 1.77 18.51 24.00
C GLY A 339 2.83 19.43 24.57
N TYR A 340 4.09 19.20 24.22
CA TYR A 340 5.27 19.93 24.73
C TYR A 340 6.21 20.34 23.58
N PRO A 341 5.76 21.24 22.68
CA PRO A 341 6.49 21.59 21.47
C PRO A 341 7.84 22.26 21.75
N ALA A 342 7.98 23.07 22.81
CA ALA A 342 9.27 23.70 23.14
C ALA A 342 10.30 22.67 23.62
N LEU A 343 9.87 21.69 24.43
CA LEU A 343 10.73 20.58 24.84
C LEU A 343 11.13 19.71 23.63
N TYR A 344 10.17 19.41 22.74
CA TYR A 344 10.45 18.61 21.56
C TYR A 344 11.45 19.30 20.63
N ASP A 345 11.19 20.55 20.26
CA ASP A 345 12.06 21.31 19.37
C ASP A 345 13.48 21.46 19.95
N TRP A 346 13.61 21.73 21.25
CA TRP A 346 14.91 21.89 21.91
C TRP A 346 15.75 20.60 21.94
N PHE A 347 15.13 19.45 22.24
CA PHE A 347 15.85 18.19 22.46
C PHE A 347 15.90 17.25 21.24
N PHE A 348 15.02 17.44 20.26
CA PHE A 348 14.89 16.53 19.12
C PHE A 348 15.11 17.23 17.77
N ASP A 349 14.63 18.46 17.59
CA ASP A 349 14.81 19.20 16.34
C ASP A 349 16.06 20.11 16.37
N GLY A 350 16.57 20.42 17.56
CA GLY A 350 17.78 21.22 17.77
C GLY A 350 17.56 22.72 17.70
N ASN A 351 16.30 23.19 17.82
CA ASN A 351 15.91 24.60 17.77
C ASN A 351 16.46 25.34 16.54
N ASP A 352 16.31 24.72 15.38
CA ASP A 352 16.90 25.21 14.12
C ASP A 352 16.37 26.60 13.72
N ASN A 353 15.09 26.88 14.02
CA ASN A 353 14.47 28.17 13.73
C ASN A 353 14.83 29.25 14.77
N LYS A 354 15.50 28.88 15.87
CA LYS A 354 15.86 29.77 17.00
C LYS A 354 14.68 30.50 17.63
N GLU A 355 13.47 29.97 17.48
CA GLU A 355 12.24 30.59 18.01
C GLU A 355 11.94 30.17 19.45
N ILE A 356 12.51 29.04 19.90
CA ILE A 356 12.30 28.51 21.24
C ILE A 356 13.35 29.08 22.20
N THR A 357 12.88 29.66 23.31
CA THR A 357 13.72 30.24 24.37
C THR A 357 13.85 29.27 25.54
N GLU A 358 14.96 29.35 26.28
CA GLU A 358 15.14 28.55 27.51
C GLU A 358 13.99 28.73 28.51
N LEU A 359 13.41 29.93 28.58
CA LEU A 359 12.27 30.21 29.47
C LEU A 359 11.05 29.34 29.12
N LYS A 360 10.73 29.19 27.82
CA LYS A 360 9.64 28.32 27.36
C LYS A 360 9.92 26.85 27.68
N VAL A 361 11.15 26.41 27.43
CA VAL A 361 11.61 25.05 27.72
C VAL A 361 11.46 24.76 29.22
N LYS A 362 11.89 25.67 30.10
CA LYS A 362 11.73 25.52 31.56
C LYS A 362 10.26 25.51 32.00
N GLY A 363 9.41 26.33 31.38
CA GLY A 363 7.97 26.35 31.66
C GLY A 363 7.31 25.00 31.35
N GLU A 364 7.48 24.48 30.13
CA GLU A 364 6.96 23.17 29.75
C GLU A 364 7.57 22.04 30.60
N LEU A 365 8.85 22.15 30.99
CA LEU A 365 9.51 21.18 31.85
C LEU A 365 8.86 21.13 33.26
N GLU A 366 8.50 22.28 33.81
CA GLU A 366 7.79 22.38 35.09
C GLU A 366 6.39 21.77 35.01
N GLU A 367 5.65 22.06 33.94
CA GLU A 367 4.34 21.46 33.67
C GLU A 367 4.44 19.94 33.55
N LEU A 368 5.36 19.44 32.73
CA LEU A 368 5.61 18.01 32.56
C LEU A 368 5.97 17.33 33.89
N SER A 369 6.74 17.99 34.76
CA SER A 369 7.11 17.43 36.07
C SER A 369 5.93 17.24 37.02
N LYS A 370 4.88 18.06 36.87
CA LYS A 370 3.65 18.00 37.67
C LYS A 370 2.67 16.98 37.09
N GLU A 371 2.52 16.96 35.77
CA GLU A 371 1.53 16.12 35.08
C GLU A 371 2.00 14.68 34.87
N PHE A 372 3.27 14.49 34.49
CA PHE A 372 3.85 13.19 34.11
C PHE A 372 5.21 12.97 34.79
N PRO A 373 5.24 12.81 36.12
CA PRO A 373 6.49 12.78 36.90
C PRO A 373 7.38 11.59 36.56
N PHE A 374 6.84 10.47 36.09
CA PHE A 374 7.65 9.32 35.67
C PHE A 374 8.30 9.59 34.31
N PHE A 375 7.54 10.10 33.33
CA PHE A 375 8.10 10.53 32.04
C PHE A 375 9.14 11.64 32.20
N TYR A 376 8.87 12.65 33.02
CA TYR A 376 9.80 13.73 33.35
C TYR A 376 11.17 13.21 33.81
N LYS A 377 11.21 12.26 34.76
CA LYS A 377 12.47 11.66 35.24
C LYS A 377 13.25 10.97 34.12
N ARG A 378 12.55 10.30 33.19
CA ARG A 378 13.18 9.66 32.03
C ARG A 378 13.72 10.70 31.06
N LEU A 379 12.95 11.73 30.75
CA LEU A 379 13.37 12.85 29.90
C LEU A 379 14.64 13.50 30.46
N CYS A 380 14.66 13.85 31.74
CA CYS A 380 15.83 14.43 32.38
C CYS A 380 17.07 13.53 32.29
N LYS A 381 16.90 12.22 32.48
CA LYS A 381 18.00 11.26 32.36
C LYS A 381 18.54 11.16 30.93
N VAL A 382 17.65 11.04 29.94
CA VAL A 382 18.03 10.83 28.53
C VAL A 382 18.61 12.11 27.93
N CYS A 383 18.05 13.26 28.25
CA CYS A 383 18.47 14.56 27.75
C CYS A 383 19.59 15.20 28.58
N GLY A 384 19.99 14.62 29.73
CA GLY A 384 21.08 15.14 30.56
C GLY A 384 20.73 16.41 31.34
N ILE A 385 19.47 16.53 31.79
CA ILE A 385 18.99 17.68 32.58
C ILE A 385 19.35 17.46 34.05
N HIS A 386 20.05 18.42 34.66
CA HIS A 386 20.51 18.34 36.05
C HIS A 386 20.08 19.57 36.85
N GLY A 387 19.03 19.42 37.66
CA GLY A 387 18.41 20.57 38.36
C GLY A 387 17.96 21.62 37.35
N ASP A 388 18.34 22.88 37.55
CA ASP A 388 17.96 24.00 36.66
C ASP A 388 18.84 24.15 35.41
N LYS A 389 19.83 23.27 35.24
CA LYS A 389 20.77 23.31 34.10
C LYS A 389 20.20 22.55 32.91
N LEU A 390 19.83 23.30 31.87
CA LEU A 390 19.46 22.77 30.57
C LEU A 390 20.70 22.57 29.70
N PRO A 391 20.86 21.43 29.01
CA PRO A 391 21.86 21.28 27.97
C PRO A 391 21.51 22.14 26.75
N ALA A 392 22.53 22.45 25.94
CA ALA A 392 22.33 23.14 24.68
C ALA A 392 21.36 22.37 23.76
N PRO A 393 20.64 23.07 22.85
CA PRO A 393 19.78 22.41 21.88
C PRO A 393 20.55 21.34 21.11
N GLY A 394 19.95 20.17 20.99
CA GLY A 394 20.56 19.00 20.36
C GLY A 394 19.53 18.21 19.58
N ARG A 395 19.97 17.46 18.56
CA ARG A 395 19.10 16.54 17.83
C ARG A 395 19.27 15.13 18.39
N ALA A 396 18.41 14.73 19.31
CA ALA A 396 18.28 13.33 19.71
C ALA A 396 17.58 12.55 18.58
N ALA A 397 18.37 12.07 17.61
CA ALA A 397 17.96 11.16 16.53
C ALA A 397 16.73 11.60 15.71
N PRO A 398 16.91 12.22 14.53
CA PRO A 398 15.80 12.64 13.67
C PRO A 398 14.83 11.51 13.30
N TYR A 399 13.58 11.89 13.10
CA TYR A 399 12.51 10.99 12.75
C TYR A 399 12.74 10.33 11.38
N PHE A 400 12.61 8.99 11.30
CA PHE A 400 12.88 8.25 10.07
C PHE A 400 11.67 8.16 9.11
N HIS A 401 10.49 8.59 9.52
CA HIS A 401 9.26 8.27 8.78
C HIS A 401 8.35 9.49 8.68
N PRO A 402 7.39 9.52 7.76
CA PRO A 402 6.28 10.47 7.84
C PRO A 402 5.44 10.22 9.10
N PRO A 403 4.69 11.22 9.61
CA PRO A 403 3.80 11.01 10.75
C PRO A 403 2.85 9.83 10.56
N LEU A 404 2.49 9.13 11.65
CA LEU A 404 1.58 7.99 11.55
C LEU A 404 0.25 8.38 10.91
N GLY A 405 -0.25 7.52 10.02
CA GLY A 405 -1.50 7.78 9.29
C GLY A 405 -1.32 8.67 8.05
N ASN A 406 -0.10 9.10 7.74
CA ASN A 406 0.24 9.69 6.44
C ASN A 406 0.75 8.61 5.46
N PRO A 407 0.79 8.91 4.15
CA PRO A 407 1.53 8.11 3.19
C PRO A 407 3.03 8.08 3.49
N LEU A 408 3.71 7.00 3.10
CA LEU A 408 5.16 6.84 3.33
C LEU A 408 6.01 7.75 2.43
N VAL A 409 5.44 8.20 1.31
CA VAL A 409 6.03 9.21 0.44
C VAL A 409 5.15 10.44 0.51
N GLY A 410 5.70 11.53 1.05
CA GLY A 410 4.99 12.79 1.19
C GLY A 410 4.62 13.37 -0.18
N ASN A 411 3.55 14.17 -0.23
CA ASN A 411 3.13 14.79 -1.48
C ASN A 411 4.26 15.66 -2.05
N ASN A 412 4.80 15.27 -3.20
CA ASN A 412 5.90 15.93 -3.89
C ASN A 412 7.21 16.01 -3.07
N ASP A 413 7.38 15.18 -2.05
CA ASP A 413 8.61 15.09 -1.25
C ASP A 413 9.55 14.01 -1.81
N TYR A 414 10.61 14.47 -2.46
CA TYR A 414 11.58 13.59 -3.10
C TYR A 414 12.49 12.87 -2.10
N TYR A 415 12.74 13.45 -0.93
CA TYR A 415 13.58 12.82 0.08
C TYR A 415 12.89 11.57 0.65
N SER A 416 11.62 11.67 1.05
CA SER A 416 10.86 10.50 1.50
C SER A 416 10.67 9.45 0.40
N PHE A 417 10.50 9.87 -0.87
CA PHE A 417 10.49 8.95 -2.02
C PHE A 417 11.77 8.11 -2.10
N LEU A 418 12.95 8.76 -2.11
CA LEU A 418 14.22 8.06 -2.20
C LEU A 418 14.47 7.17 -0.97
N GLN A 419 14.19 7.69 0.22
CA GLN A 419 14.35 6.95 1.47
C GLN A 419 13.47 5.69 1.49
N HIS A 420 12.18 5.83 1.20
CA HIS A 420 11.26 4.70 1.15
C HIS A 420 11.68 3.69 0.07
N SER A 421 12.04 4.16 -1.13
CA SER A 421 12.46 3.29 -2.23
C SER A 421 13.70 2.46 -1.87
N VAL A 422 14.72 3.08 -1.27
CA VAL A 422 15.93 2.37 -0.82
C VAL A 422 15.60 1.31 0.23
N LEU A 423 14.81 1.67 1.25
CA LEU A 423 14.41 0.73 2.30
C LEU A 423 13.59 -0.42 1.74
N SER A 424 12.62 -0.15 0.85
CA SER A 424 11.80 -1.15 0.18
C SER A 424 12.63 -2.11 -0.67
N ILE A 425 13.62 -1.60 -1.42
CA ILE A 425 14.52 -2.44 -2.23
C ILE A 425 15.36 -3.35 -1.32
N ILE A 426 15.97 -2.81 -0.26
CA ILE A 426 16.76 -3.59 0.70
C ILE A 426 15.88 -4.69 1.31
N ASN A 427 14.75 -4.31 1.89
CA ASN A 427 13.87 -5.20 2.61
C ASN A 427 13.33 -6.31 1.71
N TYR A 428 12.88 -5.98 0.50
CA TYR A 428 12.39 -6.97 -0.46
C TYR A 428 13.49 -7.94 -0.92
N THR A 429 14.73 -7.44 -1.10
CA THR A 429 15.87 -8.28 -1.48
C THR A 429 16.13 -9.39 -0.45
N PHE A 430 16.14 -9.04 0.85
CA PHE A 430 16.48 -10.01 1.90
C PHE A 430 15.30 -10.84 2.38
N HIS A 431 14.09 -10.29 2.41
CA HIS A 431 12.92 -10.98 2.97
C HIS A 431 12.13 -11.78 1.93
N HIS A 432 12.14 -11.37 0.65
CA HIS A 432 11.26 -11.95 -0.38
C HIS A 432 12.00 -12.56 -1.55
N LYS A 433 13.20 -12.06 -1.86
CA LYS A 433 14.08 -12.66 -2.88
C LYS A 433 15.14 -13.59 -2.32
N ASN A 434 15.34 -13.55 -0.99
CA ASN A 434 16.38 -14.34 -0.31
C ASN A 434 17.78 -14.14 -0.92
N GLU A 435 18.04 -12.97 -1.51
CA GLU A 435 19.29 -12.64 -2.20
C GLU A 435 20.32 -12.07 -1.21
N ASN A 436 21.00 -12.98 -0.50
CA ASN A 436 21.90 -12.63 0.60
C ASN A 436 23.39 -12.92 0.29
N CYS A 437 23.89 -12.42 -0.85
CA CYS A 437 25.29 -12.57 -1.25
C CYS A 437 26.18 -11.42 -0.76
N LEU A 438 27.50 -11.53 -0.96
CA LEU A 438 28.46 -10.52 -0.50
C LEU A 438 28.19 -9.16 -1.14
N GLU A 439 27.92 -9.13 -2.45
CA GLU A 439 27.68 -7.93 -3.23
C GLU A 439 26.43 -7.17 -2.74
N THR A 440 25.31 -7.88 -2.53
CA THR A 440 24.07 -7.25 -2.02
C THR A 440 24.22 -6.79 -0.57
N ARG A 441 25.00 -7.49 0.26
CA ARG A 441 25.34 -7.02 1.62
C ARG A 441 26.20 -5.76 1.62
N ILE A 442 27.20 -5.67 0.72
CA ILE A 442 28.04 -4.47 0.57
C ILE A 442 27.20 -3.28 0.13
N ALA A 443 26.39 -3.46 -0.92
CA ALA A 443 25.49 -2.42 -1.42
C ALA A 443 24.51 -1.96 -0.32
N THR A 444 23.95 -2.90 0.45
CA THR A 444 23.05 -2.59 1.58
C THR A 444 23.74 -1.78 2.67
N LYS A 445 24.99 -2.14 3.02
CA LYS A 445 25.77 -1.37 3.99
C LYS A 445 26.01 0.06 3.50
N VAL A 446 26.35 0.24 2.23
CA VAL A 446 26.53 1.56 1.61
C VAL A 446 25.23 2.36 1.66
N LEU A 447 24.12 1.78 1.22
CA LEU A 447 22.80 2.40 1.23
C LEU A 447 22.36 2.82 2.64
N ARG A 448 22.46 1.92 3.62
CA ARG A 448 22.12 2.22 5.02
C ARG A 448 23.00 3.33 5.61
N ASN A 449 24.31 3.30 5.34
CA ASN A 449 25.21 4.37 5.77
C ASN A 449 24.86 5.71 5.11
N GLY A 450 24.43 5.70 3.85
CA GLY A 450 23.93 6.90 3.15
C GLY A 450 22.67 7.47 3.80
N LEU A 451 21.71 6.62 4.16
CA LEU A 451 20.50 7.01 4.88
C LEU A 451 20.82 7.64 6.25
N GLU A 452 21.71 7.02 7.03
CA GLU A 452 22.14 7.57 8.33
C GLU A 452 22.87 8.91 8.19
N LYS A 453 23.73 9.07 7.17
CA LYS A 453 24.42 10.33 6.90
C LYS A 453 23.47 11.43 6.46
N ALA A 454 22.52 11.10 5.58
CA ALA A 454 21.51 12.05 5.13
C ALA A 454 20.65 12.54 6.31
N LYS A 455 20.25 11.62 7.18
CA LYS A 455 19.55 11.92 8.43
C LYS A 455 20.32 12.89 9.35
N ALA A 456 21.63 12.70 9.50
CA ALA A 456 22.44 13.57 10.35
C ALA A 456 22.64 14.99 9.80
N ASN A 457 22.25 15.24 8.55
CA ASN A 457 22.44 16.52 7.89
C ASN A 457 21.32 17.53 8.24
N ARG A 458 21.64 18.82 8.20
CA ARG A 458 20.72 19.93 8.47
C ARG A 458 19.97 20.39 7.22
N SER A 459 20.54 20.18 6.04
CA SER A 459 19.96 20.65 4.77
C SER A 459 19.20 19.52 4.06
N PRO A 460 17.89 19.67 3.78
CA PRO A 460 17.12 18.71 2.98
C PRO A 460 17.72 18.47 1.58
N ALA A 461 18.27 19.52 0.96
CA ALA A 461 18.91 19.42 -0.34
C ALA A 461 20.19 18.57 -0.29
N GLU A 462 21.03 18.78 0.73
CA GLU A 462 22.24 17.96 0.93
C GLU A 462 21.89 16.51 1.28
N SER A 463 20.87 16.32 2.14
CA SER A 463 20.36 15.00 2.52
C SER A 463 19.92 14.20 1.30
N THR A 464 19.15 14.85 0.41
CA THR A 464 18.73 14.29 -0.88
C THR A 464 19.95 13.92 -1.73
N LYS A 465 20.92 14.82 -1.88
CA LYS A 465 22.13 14.57 -2.68
C LYS A 465 22.97 13.41 -2.15
N ILE A 466 23.07 13.26 -0.83
CA ILE A 466 23.76 12.12 -0.20
C ILE A 466 23.10 10.81 -0.62
N ILE A 467 21.77 10.74 -0.56
CA ILE A 467 21.03 9.52 -0.93
C ILE A 467 21.18 9.23 -2.43
N GLU A 468 21.02 10.23 -3.30
CA GLU A 468 21.24 10.09 -4.74
C GLU A 468 22.62 9.50 -5.06
N ASN A 469 23.69 10.13 -4.54
CA ASN A 469 25.06 9.68 -4.78
C ASN A 469 25.26 8.23 -4.28
N THR A 470 24.64 7.88 -3.16
CA THR A 470 24.70 6.53 -2.60
C THR A 470 23.97 5.51 -3.48
N ILE A 471 22.79 5.86 -4.01
CA ILE A 471 22.04 5.04 -4.98
C ILE A 471 22.86 4.83 -6.24
N LEU A 472 23.44 5.91 -6.80
CA LEU A 472 24.25 5.85 -8.02
C LEU A 472 25.48 4.96 -7.84
N TYR A 473 26.18 5.10 -6.73
CA TYR A 473 27.32 4.25 -6.41
C TYR A 473 26.93 2.78 -6.28
N ALA A 474 25.88 2.48 -5.51
CA ALA A 474 25.42 1.10 -5.32
C ALA A 474 24.89 0.48 -6.62
N SER A 475 24.16 1.26 -7.43
CA SER A 475 23.64 0.86 -8.74
C SER A 475 24.77 0.51 -9.71
N LYS A 476 25.80 1.36 -9.79
CA LYS A 476 26.98 1.11 -10.63
C LYS A 476 27.75 -0.13 -10.17
N TYR A 477 28.06 -0.20 -8.87
CA TYR A 477 28.77 -1.35 -8.30
C TYR A 477 28.05 -2.68 -8.59
N LEU A 478 26.73 -2.74 -8.38
CA LEU A 478 25.95 -3.95 -8.63
C LEU A 478 25.76 -4.23 -10.12
N SER A 479 25.68 -3.22 -10.98
CA SER A 479 25.62 -3.42 -12.43
C SER A 479 26.89 -4.08 -12.98
N GLU A 480 28.04 -3.84 -12.34
CA GLU A 480 29.32 -4.45 -12.72
C GLU A 480 29.55 -5.81 -12.04
N SER A 481 29.16 -5.95 -10.77
CA SER A 481 29.46 -7.16 -9.96
C SER A 481 28.35 -8.21 -9.94
N LYS A 482 27.07 -7.79 -9.98
CA LYS A 482 25.89 -8.66 -9.87
C LYS A 482 24.67 -8.10 -10.62
N PRO A 483 24.75 -7.90 -11.94
CA PRO A 483 23.71 -7.22 -12.74
C PRO A 483 22.34 -7.90 -12.69
N GLU A 484 22.32 -9.22 -12.53
CA GLU A 484 21.09 -10.02 -12.50
C GLU A 484 20.37 -10.01 -11.13
N SER A 485 20.96 -9.42 -10.10
CA SER A 485 20.29 -9.33 -8.79
C SER A 485 19.07 -8.43 -8.86
N TYR A 486 18.03 -8.76 -8.08
CA TYR A 486 16.85 -7.91 -7.94
C TYR A 486 17.25 -6.48 -7.53
N MET A 487 18.18 -6.37 -6.56
CA MET A 487 18.67 -5.07 -6.09
C MET A 487 19.31 -4.24 -7.22
N ALA A 488 20.14 -4.85 -8.07
CA ALA A 488 20.74 -4.15 -9.22
C ALA A 488 19.67 -3.59 -10.16
N GLN A 489 18.69 -4.42 -10.53
CA GLN A 489 17.63 -4.04 -11.45
C GLN A 489 16.77 -2.91 -10.89
N GLN A 490 16.41 -2.95 -9.60
CA GLN A 490 15.61 -1.89 -8.99
C GLN A 490 16.40 -0.59 -8.78
N LEU A 491 17.66 -0.67 -8.34
CA LEU A 491 18.49 0.53 -8.19
C LEU A 491 18.79 1.19 -9.53
N LYS A 492 18.88 0.42 -10.62
CA LYS A 492 18.99 0.98 -11.98
C LYS A 492 17.75 1.79 -12.36
N LYS A 493 16.54 1.28 -12.07
CA LYS A 493 15.27 2.00 -12.29
C LYS A 493 15.15 3.24 -11.41
N LEU A 494 15.64 3.18 -10.17
CA LEU A 494 15.64 4.34 -9.27
C LEU A 494 16.65 5.40 -9.74
N ALA A 495 17.83 4.96 -10.17
CA ALA A 495 18.90 5.84 -10.66
C ALA A 495 18.53 6.57 -11.96
N SER A 496 17.74 5.98 -12.86
CA SER A 496 17.33 6.66 -14.10
C SER A 496 16.47 7.90 -13.85
N GLY A 497 15.76 7.97 -12.72
CA GLY A 497 15.02 9.18 -12.33
C GLY A 497 15.93 10.36 -11.96
N VAL A 498 17.16 10.07 -11.49
CA VAL A 498 18.13 11.10 -11.05
C VAL A 498 18.71 11.87 -12.23
N PHE A 499 18.94 11.21 -13.37
CA PHE A 499 19.56 11.80 -14.55
C PHE A 499 18.57 12.19 -15.64
N PHE A 500 17.26 12.16 -15.38
CA PHE A 500 16.23 12.31 -16.42
C PHE A 500 16.44 13.57 -17.28
N PHE A 501 16.68 14.73 -16.67
CA PHE A 501 16.90 15.99 -17.40
C PHE A 501 18.15 15.93 -18.29
N GLU A 502 19.27 15.44 -17.77
CA GLU A 502 20.53 15.35 -18.49
C GLU A 502 20.44 14.34 -19.65
N ASP A 503 19.80 13.19 -19.43
CA ASP A 503 19.63 12.14 -20.42
C ASP A 503 18.71 12.59 -21.57
N VAL A 504 17.60 13.28 -21.26
CA VAL A 504 16.71 13.85 -22.28
C VAL A 504 17.42 14.95 -23.06
N ASP A 505 18.10 15.89 -22.40
CA ASP A 505 18.81 16.97 -23.09
C ASP A 505 19.85 16.42 -24.07
N ARG A 506 20.66 15.45 -23.61
CA ARG A 506 21.68 14.79 -24.42
C ARG A 506 21.07 14.05 -25.61
N LEU A 507 19.95 13.36 -25.42
CA LEU A 507 19.24 12.65 -26.49
C LEU A 507 18.75 13.64 -27.56
N LEU A 508 18.05 14.69 -27.14
CA LEU A 508 17.49 15.69 -28.05
C LEU A 508 18.61 16.42 -28.81
N GLN A 509 19.70 16.78 -28.13
CA GLN A 509 20.86 17.40 -28.75
C GLN A 509 21.51 16.49 -29.80
N LEU A 510 21.70 15.20 -29.48
CA LEU A 510 22.27 14.22 -30.40
C LEU A 510 21.45 14.10 -31.68
N HIS A 511 20.12 14.03 -31.56
CA HIS A 511 19.23 13.94 -32.71
C HIS A 511 19.19 15.24 -33.53
N CYS A 512 19.15 16.41 -32.88
CA CYS A 512 19.24 17.69 -33.59
C CYS A 512 20.53 17.79 -34.45
N GLN A 513 21.65 17.31 -33.93
CA GLN A 513 22.95 17.40 -34.59
C GLN A 513 23.17 16.32 -35.65
N LYS A 514 22.77 15.07 -35.38
CA LYS A 514 23.20 13.91 -36.18
C LYS A 514 22.08 13.19 -36.93
N ASN A 515 20.82 13.35 -36.54
CA ASN A 515 19.71 12.74 -37.27
C ASN A 515 19.39 13.56 -38.53
N ARG A 516 19.57 12.91 -39.70
CA ARG A 516 19.38 13.51 -41.02
C ARG A 516 17.94 13.39 -41.53
N GLU A 517 17.13 12.49 -40.99
CA GLU A 517 15.70 12.37 -41.31
C GLU A 517 14.88 13.54 -40.75
N LEU A 518 15.38 14.20 -39.71
CA LEU A 518 14.69 15.33 -39.11
C LEU A 518 14.76 16.57 -40.00
N HIS A 519 13.59 17.08 -40.39
CA HIS A 519 13.44 18.36 -41.06
C HIS A 519 13.77 19.54 -40.13
N TYR A 520 14.05 20.73 -40.67
CA TYR A 520 14.45 21.88 -39.86
C TYR A 520 13.38 22.30 -38.85
N THR A 521 12.09 22.18 -39.20
CA THR A 521 10.96 22.47 -38.30
C THR A 521 10.93 21.54 -37.09
N GLN A 522 11.17 20.25 -37.31
CA GLN A 522 11.28 19.25 -36.25
C GLN A 522 12.49 19.53 -35.35
N LYS A 523 13.66 19.86 -35.93
CA LYS A 523 14.85 20.24 -35.14
C LYS A 523 14.61 21.48 -34.29
N HIS A 524 13.94 22.50 -34.84
CA HIS A 524 13.57 23.69 -34.08
C HIS A 524 12.61 23.35 -32.93
N TYR A 525 11.60 22.52 -33.17
CA TYR A 525 10.70 22.05 -32.12
C TYR A 525 11.46 21.33 -30.99
N LEU A 526 12.38 20.42 -31.30
CA LEU A 526 13.20 19.75 -30.28
C LEU A 526 14.05 20.75 -29.48
N GLN A 527 14.58 21.81 -30.10
CA GLN A 527 15.30 22.88 -29.38
C GLN A 527 14.39 23.67 -28.43
N GLU A 528 13.15 23.96 -28.83
CA GLU A 528 12.16 24.59 -27.95
C GLU A 528 11.78 23.70 -26.76
N ILE A 529 11.70 22.38 -26.97
CA ILE A 529 11.49 21.43 -25.88
C ILE A 529 12.64 21.46 -24.88
N ARG A 530 13.90 21.48 -25.35
CA ARG A 530 15.08 21.60 -24.46
C ARG A 530 15.00 22.86 -23.60
N LYS A 531 14.68 24.03 -24.18
CA LYS A 531 14.51 25.29 -23.43
C LYS A 531 13.42 25.20 -22.36
N LYS A 532 12.30 24.53 -22.67
CA LYS A 532 11.21 24.31 -21.69
C LYS A 532 11.66 23.41 -20.54
N LEU A 533 12.41 22.35 -20.83
CA LEU A 533 12.95 21.45 -19.80
C LEU A 533 13.95 22.17 -18.89
N ASP A 534 14.83 23.01 -19.45
CA ASP A 534 15.76 23.83 -18.69
C ASP A 534 15.02 24.82 -17.77
N ALA A 535 13.94 25.44 -18.26
CA ALA A 535 13.12 26.35 -17.46
C ALA A 535 12.45 25.63 -16.28
N ILE A 536 11.91 24.42 -16.49
CA ILE A 536 11.34 23.60 -15.42
C ILE A 536 12.39 23.20 -14.40
N ASN A 537 13.56 22.73 -14.86
CA ASN A 537 14.63 22.30 -13.97
C ASN A 537 15.14 23.45 -13.09
N SER A 538 15.18 24.67 -13.64
CA SER A 538 15.64 25.88 -12.97
C SER A 538 14.59 26.54 -12.08
N ASP A 539 13.31 26.15 -12.16
CA ASP A 539 12.23 26.79 -11.41
C ASP A 539 12.32 26.44 -9.91
N PRO A 540 12.50 27.42 -9.00
CA PRO A 540 12.57 27.15 -7.57
C PRO A 540 11.21 26.80 -6.95
N ASN A 541 10.09 27.08 -7.63
CA ASN A 541 8.74 26.84 -7.11
C ASN A 541 8.28 25.38 -7.26
N PHE A 542 8.95 24.61 -8.11
CA PHE A 542 8.66 23.19 -8.25
C PHE A 542 9.57 22.34 -7.37
N SER A 543 8.97 21.39 -6.66
CA SER A 543 9.72 20.31 -6.03
C SER A 543 10.35 19.41 -7.11
N HIS A 544 11.39 18.65 -6.75
CA HIS A 544 12.04 17.74 -7.71
C HIS A 544 11.06 16.73 -8.33
N LEU A 545 10.13 16.16 -7.56
CA LEU A 545 9.12 15.24 -8.10
C LEU A 545 8.14 15.95 -9.05
N GLN A 546 7.77 17.20 -8.76
CA GLN A 546 6.95 18.00 -9.68
C GLN A 546 7.71 18.28 -10.98
N LYS A 547 8.99 18.68 -10.88
CA LYS A 547 9.87 18.89 -12.04
C LYS A 547 9.93 17.64 -12.91
N LEU A 548 10.15 16.47 -12.32
CA LEU A 548 10.22 15.21 -13.05
C LEU A 548 8.89 14.87 -13.74
N ARG A 549 7.75 15.07 -13.06
CA ARG A 549 6.41 14.84 -13.64
C ARG A 549 6.14 15.75 -14.84
N GLU A 550 6.39 17.05 -14.69
CA GLU A 550 6.22 18.04 -15.78
C GLU A 550 7.17 17.75 -16.94
N ALA A 551 8.44 17.40 -16.65
CA ALA A 551 9.42 17.06 -17.67
C ALA A 551 9.05 15.79 -18.44
N LYS A 552 8.59 14.74 -17.75
CA LYS A 552 8.03 13.52 -18.39
C LYS A 552 6.81 13.87 -19.25
N ALA A 553 5.89 14.69 -18.76
CA ALA A 553 4.70 15.10 -19.52
C ALA A 553 5.05 15.83 -20.83
N ILE A 554 6.02 16.75 -20.80
CA ILE A 554 6.52 17.42 -22.02
C ILE A 554 7.22 16.43 -22.94
N THR A 555 8.09 15.58 -22.40
CA THR A 555 8.88 14.64 -23.18
C THR A 555 8.00 13.58 -23.85
N LYS A 556 6.92 13.13 -23.21
CA LYS A 556 5.91 12.24 -23.80
C LYS A 556 5.21 12.85 -25.02
N LYS A 557 4.92 14.15 -24.99
CA LYS A 557 4.26 14.84 -26.13
C LYS A 557 5.12 14.92 -27.38
N VAL A 558 6.44 14.90 -27.24
CA VAL A 558 7.36 14.95 -28.37
C VAL A 558 7.01 13.88 -29.40
N VAL A 559 6.69 12.65 -28.97
CA VAL A 559 6.33 11.56 -29.90
C VAL A 559 5.08 11.90 -30.71
N LYS A 560 4.03 12.39 -30.05
CA LYS A 560 2.77 12.75 -30.71
C LYS A 560 2.96 13.92 -31.67
N ASP A 561 3.60 14.99 -31.21
CA ASP A 561 3.81 16.21 -31.98
C ASP A 561 4.70 15.92 -33.20
N MET A 562 5.73 15.09 -33.03
CA MET A 562 6.58 14.63 -34.13
C MET A 562 5.80 13.87 -35.20
N ARG A 563 4.91 12.93 -34.81
CA ARG A 563 4.04 12.21 -35.75
C ARG A 563 3.04 13.13 -36.47
N GLN A 564 2.52 14.15 -35.79
CA GLN A 564 1.67 15.15 -36.43
C GLN A 564 2.45 15.97 -37.47
N MET A 565 3.70 16.35 -37.16
CA MET A 565 4.57 17.04 -38.11
C MET A 565 4.97 16.17 -39.31
N GLU A 566 4.99 14.84 -39.17
CA GLU A 566 5.22 13.93 -40.30
C GLU A 566 4.09 13.93 -41.34
N GLN A 567 2.95 14.57 -41.06
CA GLN A 567 1.87 14.77 -42.04
C GLN A 567 2.07 16.01 -42.91
N ASP A 568 3.05 16.87 -42.60
CA ASP A 568 3.40 18.04 -43.39
C ASP A 568 4.15 17.62 -44.66
N GLU A 569 3.69 18.09 -45.82
CA GLU A 569 4.25 17.78 -47.13
C GLU A 569 5.76 18.06 -47.21
N SER A 570 6.23 19.15 -46.61
CA SER A 570 7.65 19.50 -46.59
C SER A 570 8.51 18.51 -45.81
N VAL A 571 7.95 17.95 -44.72
CA VAL A 571 8.60 16.94 -43.89
C VAL A 571 8.64 15.58 -44.60
N ILE A 572 7.54 15.21 -45.28
CA ILE A 572 7.45 13.98 -46.07
C ILE A 572 8.52 13.98 -47.17
N VAL A 573 8.58 15.05 -47.97
CA VAL A 573 9.57 15.20 -49.05
C VAL A 573 10.99 15.14 -48.51
N HIS A 574 11.28 15.86 -47.42
CA HIS A 574 12.61 15.82 -46.79
C HIS A 574 12.98 14.40 -46.34
N LYS A 575 12.05 13.68 -45.70
CA LYS A 575 12.28 12.32 -45.21
C LYS A 575 12.58 11.36 -46.36
N GLU A 576 11.81 11.42 -47.45
CA GLU A 576 12.06 10.61 -48.66
C GLU A 576 13.42 10.94 -49.29
N MET A 577 13.79 12.21 -49.38
CA MET A 577 15.10 12.62 -49.89
C MET A 577 16.26 12.20 -48.97
N SER A 578 16.03 12.20 -47.66
CA SER A 578 17.05 11.80 -46.68
C SER A 578 17.44 10.32 -46.80
N LEU A 579 16.53 9.46 -47.28
CA LEU A 579 16.81 8.05 -47.56
C LEU A 579 17.95 7.85 -48.59
N GLY A 580 18.07 8.78 -49.54
CA GLY A 580 19.14 8.80 -50.55
C GLY A 580 20.51 9.27 -50.03
N LEU A 581 20.58 9.86 -48.83
CA LEU A 581 21.81 10.41 -48.22
C LEU A 581 22.53 9.41 -47.29
N PHE A 582 22.00 8.19 -47.15
CA PHE A 582 22.50 7.17 -46.21
C PHE A 582 23.68 6.33 -46.70
N PHE A 583 24.12 6.49 -47.94
CA PHE A 583 25.20 5.68 -48.54
C PHE A 583 26.61 5.86 -47.91
N TYR A 584 26.80 6.75 -46.93
CA TYR A 584 28.13 7.10 -46.38
C TYR A 584 28.20 7.23 -44.84
N SER A 585 27.39 6.50 -44.06
CA SER A 585 27.33 6.68 -42.59
C SER A 585 27.29 5.36 -41.81
N ASP A 586 28.22 5.16 -40.88
CA ASP A 586 28.35 3.93 -40.07
C ASP A 586 27.27 3.73 -38.99
N LYS A 587 26.48 4.75 -38.63
CA LYS A 587 25.25 4.60 -37.81
C LYS A 587 24.25 5.71 -38.10
N THR A 588 23.14 5.36 -38.75
CA THR A 588 22.08 6.29 -39.14
C THR A 588 21.03 6.39 -38.04
N LEU A 589 20.94 7.55 -37.38
CA LEU A 589 19.83 7.84 -36.45
C LEU A 589 18.57 8.18 -37.26
N THR A 590 17.46 7.52 -36.92
CA THR A 590 16.15 7.70 -37.54
C THR A 590 15.17 8.38 -36.59
N THR A 591 14.03 8.85 -37.11
CA THR A 591 12.90 9.33 -36.28
C THR A 591 12.35 8.19 -35.42
N ALA A 592 12.39 6.94 -35.92
CA ALA A 592 12.00 5.77 -35.14
C ALA A 592 12.92 5.54 -33.93
N ASP A 593 14.24 5.73 -34.08
CA ASP A 593 15.20 5.66 -32.98
C ASP A 593 14.95 6.73 -31.91
N LEU A 594 14.59 7.95 -32.34
CA LEU A 594 14.23 9.03 -31.42
C LEU A 594 13.00 8.66 -30.59
N VAL A 595 11.94 8.19 -31.25
CA VAL A 595 10.69 7.78 -30.59
C VAL A 595 10.96 6.64 -29.61
N LEU A 596 11.74 5.62 -30.02
CA LEU A 596 12.11 4.51 -29.16
C LEU A 596 12.89 4.97 -27.92
N ALA A 597 13.86 5.86 -28.09
CA ALA A 597 14.66 6.39 -26.99
C ALA A 597 13.83 7.27 -26.04
N ILE A 598 12.94 8.11 -26.57
CA ILE A 598 12.01 8.91 -25.77
C ILE A 598 11.06 8.01 -24.98
N ASN A 599 10.50 6.96 -25.60
CA ASN A 599 9.63 6.01 -24.92
C ASN A 599 10.38 5.30 -23.77
N LYS A 600 11.64 4.90 -23.99
CA LYS A 600 12.49 4.31 -22.95
C LYS A 600 12.78 5.26 -21.78
N LEU A 601 13.05 6.53 -22.05
CA LEU A 601 13.29 7.52 -20.99
C LEU A 601 12.01 7.84 -20.20
N ASN A 602 10.86 7.83 -20.87
CA ASN A 602 9.56 8.06 -20.25
C ASN A 602 8.95 6.81 -19.60
N ALA A 603 9.62 5.66 -19.68
CA ALA A 603 9.15 4.44 -19.04
C ALA A 603 8.89 4.67 -17.54
N PRO A 604 7.95 3.93 -16.95
CA PRO A 604 7.63 4.07 -15.53
C PRO A 604 8.88 3.94 -14.65
N GLY A 605 9.05 4.90 -13.74
CA GLY A 605 10.09 4.83 -12.73
C GLY A 605 9.82 3.75 -11.68
N PHE A 606 10.69 3.66 -10.68
CA PHE A 606 10.43 2.79 -9.53
C PHE A 606 9.09 3.15 -8.86
N GLY A 607 8.18 2.16 -8.75
CA GLY A 607 6.86 2.33 -8.14
C GLY A 607 5.74 2.85 -9.06
N GLU A 608 6.06 3.29 -10.28
CA GLU A 608 5.07 3.76 -11.26
C GLU A 608 4.54 2.59 -12.12
N LEU A 609 3.29 2.71 -12.60
CA LEU A 609 2.73 1.83 -13.62
C LEU A 609 2.60 2.58 -14.93
N SER A 610 2.84 1.90 -16.06
CA SER A 610 2.50 2.44 -17.37
C SER A 610 0.98 2.52 -17.55
N ILE A 611 0.55 3.31 -18.53
CA ILE A 611 -0.85 3.39 -18.92
C ILE A 611 -1.34 2.01 -19.42
N ALA A 612 -0.53 1.30 -20.21
CA ALA A 612 -0.82 -0.05 -20.66
C ALA A 612 -1.06 -1.00 -19.47
N GLN A 613 -0.17 -1.00 -18.46
CA GLN A 613 -0.33 -1.83 -17.26
C GLN A 613 -1.61 -1.48 -16.49
N ARG A 614 -1.95 -0.18 -16.37
CA ARG A 614 -3.20 0.26 -15.71
C ARG A 614 -4.45 -0.23 -16.45
N MET A 615 -4.44 -0.25 -17.78
CA MET A 615 -5.52 -0.78 -18.61
C MET A 615 -5.58 -2.32 -18.51
N ALA A 616 -4.43 -2.98 -18.69
CA ALA A 616 -4.28 -4.43 -18.62
C ALA A 616 -4.82 -5.01 -17.31
N ARG A 617 -4.51 -4.37 -16.18
CA ARG A 617 -5.05 -4.75 -14.85
C ARG A 617 -6.58 -4.83 -14.83
N ARG A 618 -7.31 -3.98 -15.56
CA ARG A 618 -8.78 -4.00 -15.58
C ARG A 618 -9.34 -5.14 -16.42
N PHE A 619 -8.73 -5.39 -17.58
CA PHE A 619 -9.09 -6.55 -18.41
C PHE A 619 -8.75 -7.87 -17.72
N HIS A 620 -7.59 -7.94 -17.05
CA HIS A 620 -7.23 -9.06 -16.18
C HIS A 620 -8.29 -9.28 -15.09
N ALA A 621 -8.66 -8.24 -14.36
CA ALA A 621 -9.70 -8.32 -13.33
C ALA A 621 -11.06 -8.82 -13.86
N TYR A 622 -11.47 -8.36 -15.04
CA TYR A 622 -12.68 -8.84 -15.70
C TYR A 622 -12.58 -10.33 -16.07
N ASN A 623 -11.42 -10.77 -16.57
CA ASN A 623 -11.18 -12.16 -16.94
C ASN A 623 -11.18 -13.08 -15.72
N GLU A 624 -10.52 -12.68 -14.63
CA GLU A 624 -10.47 -13.46 -13.38
C GLU A 624 -11.87 -13.62 -12.77
N ARG A 625 -12.68 -12.56 -12.76
CA ARG A 625 -14.08 -12.67 -12.31
C ARG A 625 -14.91 -13.62 -13.18
N ASN A 626 -14.75 -13.59 -14.50
CA ASN A 626 -15.44 -14.55 -15.38
C ASN A 626 -15.01 -16.00 -15.08
N ILE A 627 -13.70 -16.25 -14.93
CA ILE A 627 -13.16 -17.57 -14.62
C ILE A 627 -13.67 -18.08 -13.27
N LEU A 628 -13.67 -17.20 -12.26
CA LEU A 628 -14.22 -17.50 -10.94
C LEU A 628 -15.65 -18.00 -11.09
N TRP A 629 -16.54 -17.20 -11.67
CA TRP A 629 -17.98 -17.51 -11.69
C TRP A 629 -18.34 -18.71 -12.58
N GLU A 630 -17.65 -18.91 -13.71
CA GLU A 630 -17.78 -20.14 -14.51
C GLU A 630 -17.40 -21.40 -13.71
N ARG A 631 -16.42 -21.31 -12.82
CA ARG A 631 -15.99 -22.43 -11.98
C ARG A 631 -16.90 -22.61 -10.77
N VAL A 632 -17.34 -21.53 -10.14
CA VAL A 632 -18.30 -21.54 -9.03
C VAL A 632 -19.58 -22.25 -9.45
N GLU A 633 -20.13 -21.92 -10.63
CA GLU A 633 -21.31 -22.60 -11.17
C GLU A 633 -21.07 -24.11 -11.33
N LYS A 634 -19.93 -24.52 -11.90
CA LYS A 634 -19.58 -25.94 -12.06
C LYS A 634 -19.41 -26.68 -10.73
N ILE A 635 -18.86 -26.04 -9.71
CA ILE A 635 -18.59 -26.65 -8.41
C ILE A 635 -19.86 -26.73 -7.56
N LEU A 636 -20.69 -25.68 -7.57
CA LEU A 636 -21.75 -25.49 -6.58
C LEU A 636 -23.16 -25.71 -7.11
N SER A 637 -23.40 -25.74 -8.43
CA SER A 637 -24.74 -26.00 -8.99
C SER A 637 -25.35 -27.33 -8.55
N ALA A 638 -24.51 -28.29 -8.13
CA ALA A 638 -24.96 -29.57 -7.59
C ALA A 638 -25.49 -29.50 -6.15
N VAL A 639 -25.20 -28.43 -5.40
CA VAL A 639 -25.58 -28.28 -3.98
C VAL A 639 -26.44 -27.07 -3.69
N MET A 640 -26.37 -26.03 -4.51
CA MET A 640 -27.24 -24.85 -4.38
C MET A 640 -27.42 -24.15 -5.74
N PRO A 641 -28.56 -23.45 -5.93
CA PRO A 641 -28.79 -22.69 -7.14
C PRO A 641 -27.79 -21.51 -7.23
N ILE A 642 -26.97 -21.49 -8.27
CA ILE A 642 -26.04 -20.39 -8.55
C ILE A 642 -26.64 -19.51 -9.64
N LYS A 643 -26.83 -18.22 -9.32
CA LYS A 643 -27.15 -17.20 -10.32
C LYS A 643 -25.85 -16.56 -10.78
N LEU A 644 -25.45 -16.82 -12.03
CA LEU A 644 -24.28 -16.16 -12.62
C LEU A 644 -24.47 -14.64 -12.64
N PRO A 645 -23.43 -13.86 -12.27
CA PRO A 645 -23.48 -12.41 -12.40
C PRO A 645 -23.69 -11.96 -13.85
N PRO A 646 -24.38 -10.82 -14.08
CA PRO A 646 -24.68 -10.34 -15.43
C PRO A 646 -23.45 -10.04 -16.31
N PHE A 647 -22.27 -9.83 -15.70
CA PHE A 647 -21.04 -9.55 -16.43
C PHE A 647 -20.42 -10.78 -17.09
N VAL A 648 -20.85 -11.99 -16.73
CA VAL A 648 -20.31 -13.25 -17.27
C VAL A 648 -20.72 -13.37 -18.74
N SER A 649 -19.75 -13.34 -19.65
CA SER A 649 -20.00 -13.36 -21.10
C SER A 649 -18.80 -13.94 -21.85
N PRO A 650 -18.94 -15.09 -22.54
CA PRO A 650 -17.84 -15.71 -23.28
C PRO A 650 -17.22 -14.77 -24.34
N ILE A 651 -18.07 -14.04 -25.07
CA ILE A 651 -17.63 -13.14 -26.15
C ILE A 651 -16.88 -11.93 -25.59
N LYS A 652 -17.42 -11.28 -24.56
CA LYS A 652 -16.74 -10.13 -23.92
C LYS A 652 -15.45 -10.55 -23.23
N ARG A 653 -15.41 -11.77 -22.69
CA ARG A 653 -14.19 -12.36 -22.12
C ARG A 653 -13.12 -12.59 -23.19
N GLU A 654 -13.47 -13.15 -24.35
CA GLU A 654 -12.53 -13.34 -25.45
C GLU A 654 -11.95 -12.00 -25.94
N LEU A 655 -12.81 -10.98 -26.11
CA LEU A 655 -12.37 -9.63 -26.45
C LEU A 655 -11.43 -9.04 -25.38
N SER A 656 -11.77 -9.22 -24.10
CA SER A 656 -10.93 -8.79 -22.96
C SER A 656 -9.56 -9.46 -22.97
N ILE A 657 -9.48 -10.77 -23.26
CA ILE A 657 -8.20 -11.50 -23.38
C ILE A 657 -7.37 -10.94 -24.55
N ASN A 658 -7.98 -10.68 -25.70
CA ASN A 658 -7.28 -10.11 -26.85
C ASN A 658 -6.67 -8.73 -26.51
N LEU A 659 -7.47 -7.84 -25.93
CA LEU A 659 -7.02 -6.51 -25.51
C LEU A 659 -5.92 -6.59 -24.45
N LEU A 660 -6.06 -7.48 -23.46
CA LEU A 660 -5.03 -7.74 -22.45
C LEU A 660 -3.70 -8.15 -23.09
N ASN A 661 -3.72 -9.10 -24.01
CA ASN A 661 -2.51 -9.59 -24.69
C ASN A 661 -1.83 -8.47 -25.50
N LYS A 662 -2.60 -7.65 -26.22
CA LYS A 662 -2.07 -6.51 -26.98
C LYS A 662 -1.43 -5.45 -26.07
N LEU A 663 -2.06 -5.16 -24.93
CA LEU A 663 -1.53 -4.21 -23.95
C LEU A 663 -0.24 -4.74 -23.30
N ASN A 664 -0.17 -6.03 -22.98
CA ASN A 664 1.04 -6.65 -22.43
C ASN A 664 2.18 -6.67 -23.46
N GLN A 665 1.88 -7.01 -24.71
CA GLN A 665 2.87 -6.96 -25.79
C GLN A 665 3.41 -5.53 -25.96
N LEU A 666 2.54 -4.53 -25.92
CA LEU A 666 2.94 -3.13 -26.03
C LEU A 666 3.88 -2.71 -24.89
N GLU A 667 3.62 -3.18 -23.67
CA GLU A 667 4.50 -2.99 -22.51
C GLU A 667 5.86 -3.65 -22.70
N GLU A 668 5.90 -4.92 -23.15
CA GLU A 668 7.13 -5.67 -23.40
C GLU A 668 8.02 -5.02 -24.47
N GLU A 669 7.41 -4.39 -25.47
CA GLU A 669 8.08 -3.60 -26.50
C GLU A 669 8.59 -2.23 -26.01
N GLY A 670 8.35 -1.87 -24.74
CA GLY A 670 8.72 -0.59 -24.16
C GLY A 670 7.84 0.58 -24.61
N ASN A 671 6.65 0.29 -25.14
CA ASN A 671 5.71 1.27 -25.67
C ASN A 671 4.47 1.43 -24.77
N GLY A 672 4.54 1.01 -23.50
CA GLY A 672 3.40 1.00 -22.58
C GLY A 672 2.75 2.35 -22.28
N ASP A 673 3.44 3.44 -22.61
CA ASP A 673 2.94 4.83 -22.51
C ASP A 673 2.75 5.51 -23.90
N ASP A 674 2.85 4.77 -25.01
CA ASP A 674 2.57 5.30 -26.36
C ASP A 674 1.05 5.48 -26.54
N VAL A 675 0.60 6.70 -26.23
CA VAL A 675 -0.81 7.10 -26.25
C VAL A 675 -1.50 6.81 -27.58
N SER A 676 -0.80 6.91 -28.71
CA SER A 676 -1.38 6.61 -30.02
C SER A 676 -1.64 5.13 -30.19
N LYS A 677 -0.65 4.27 -29.90
CA LYS A 677 -0.81 2.81 -29.98
C LYS A 677 -1.88 2.31 -29.01
N LEU A 678 -1.94 2.90 -27.81
CA LEU A 678 -2.99 2.63 -26.84
C LEU A 678 -4.39 3.00 -27.36
N SER A 679 -4.52 4.17 -27.98
CA SER A 679 -5.78 4.63 -28.60
C SER A 679 -6.26 3.66 -29.68
N GLU A 680 -5.36 3.16 -30.53
CA GLU A 680 -5.66 2.18 -31.57
C GLU A 680 -6.21 0.87 -30.99
N ILE A 681 -5.56 0.33 -29.96
CA ILE A 681 -5.99 -0.90 -29.27
C ILE A 681 -7.39 -0.73 -28.68
N ILE A 682 -7.65 0.38 -27.98
CA ILE A 682 -8.96 0.64 -27.36
C ILE A 682 -10.04 0.84 -28.43
N ALA A 683 -9.75 1.60 -29.50
CA ALA A 683 -10.69 1.81 -30.61
C ALA A 683 -11.05 0.50 -31.32
N GLU A 684 -10.09 -0.43 -31.44
CA GLU A 684 -10.36 -1.77 -31.97
C GLU A 684 -11.32 -2.56 -31.08
N GLY A 685 -11.13 -2.51 -29.76
CA GLY A 685 -12.03 -3.11 -28.78
C GLY A 685 -13.46 -2.55 -28.87
N GLU A 686 -13.59 -1.22 -28.97
CA GLU A 686 -14.87 -0.53 -29.16
C GLU A 686 -15.57 -0.94 -30.46
N ARG A 687 -14.84 -0.99 -31.59
CA ARG A 687 -15.41 -1.47 -32.87
C ARG A 687 -15.87 -2.92 -32.78
N SER A 688 -15.09 -3.78 -32.13
CA SER A 688 -15.39 -5.21 -32.01
C SER A 688 -16.65 -5.46 -31.19
N ILE A 689 -16.83 -4.76 -30.06
CA ILE A 689 -18.02 -4.91 -29.24
C ILE A 689 -19.27 -4.28 -29.90
N GLN A 690 -19.11 -3.14 -30.59
CA GLN A 690 -20.22 -2.52 -31.34
C GLN A 690 -20.73 -3.43 -32.46
N LYS A 691 -19.82 -4.09 -33.19
CA LYS A 691 -20.16 -5.10 -34.19
C LYS A 691 -20.97 -6.26 -33.57
N HIS A 692 -20.57 -6.73 -32.40
CA HIS A 692 -21.32 -7.77 -31.70
C HIS A 692 -22.75 -7.32 -31.32
N TYR A 693 -22.91 -6.10 -30.83
CA TYR A 693 -24.23 -5.56 -30.50
C TYR A 693 -25.14 -5.38 -31.72
N SER A 694 -24.58 -4.96 -32.86
CA SER A 694 -25.36 -4.83 -34.09
C SER A 694 -25.80 -6.19 -34.63
N GLU A 695 -24.91 -7.19 -34.61
CA GLU A 695 -25.21 -8.56 -35.06
C GLU A 695 -26.26 -9.26 -34.19
N THR A 696 -26.22 -9.06 -32.87
CA THR A 696 -27.15 -9.71 -31.94
C THR A 696 -28.46 -8.94 -31.73
N ARG A 697 -28.55 -7.68 -32.20
CA ARG A 697 -29.64 -6.73 -31.91
C ARG A 697 -29.94 -6.58 -30.40
N LYS A 698 -28.96 -6.89 -29.54
CA LYS A 698 -29.09 -6.80 -28.09
C LYS A 698 -28.00 -5.86 -27.56
N LEU A 699 -28.42 -4.69 -27.09
CA LEU A 699 -27.53 -3.80 -26.36
C LEU A 699 -27.46 -4.27 -24.90
N ALA A 700 -26.44 -5.06 -24.58
CA ALA A 700 -26.16 -5.48 -23.21
C ALA A 700 -24.90 -4.77 -22.70
N LYS A 701 -24.95 -3.44 -22.55
CA LYS A 701 -23.85 -2.70 -21.93
C LYS A 701 -23.64 -3.20 -20.50
N GLY A 702 -22.39 -3.40 -20.11
CA GLY A 702 -22.03 -3.87 -18.76
C GLY A 702 -20.59 -3.50 -18.40
N ASP A 703 -20.00 -4.28 -17.48
CA ASP A 703 -18.67 -4.01 -16.93
C ASP A 703 -17.56 -3.87 -17.98
N PHE A 704 -17.58 -4.70 -19.02
CA PHE A 704 -16.60 -4.61 -20.11
C PHE A 704 -16.64 -3.24 -20.81
N ASP A 705 -17.84 -2.72 -21.07
CA ASP A 705 -18.05 -1.41 -21.67
C ASP A 705 -17.57 -0.29 -20.73
N LYS A 706 -17.89 -0.38 -19.44
CA LYS A 706 -17.37 0.53 -18.40
C LYS A 706 -15.84 0.52 -18.36
N ILE A 707 -15.20 -0.64 -18.54
CA ILE A 707 -13.73 -0.76 -18.60
C ILE A 707 -13.17 -0.05 -19.84
N LEU A 708 -13.75 -0.27 -21.03
CA LEU A 708 -13.34 0.43 -22.25
C LEU A 708 -13.45 1.94 -22.11
N GLU A 709 -14.56 2.45 -21.57
CA GLU A 709 -14.77 3.87 -21.33
C GLU A 709 -13.72 4.46 -20.37
N LYS A 710 -13.38 3.75 -19.28
CA LYS A 710 -12.30 4.16 -18.36
C LYS A 710 -10.93 4.16 -19.05
N CYS A 711 -10.62 3.15 -19.85
CA CYS A 711 -9.35 3.08 -20.58
C CYS A 711 -9.23 4.23 -21.58
N ARG A 712 -10.30 4.53 -22.33
CA ARG A 712 -10.37 5.71 -23.19
C ARG A 712 -10.10 7.00 -22.40
N GLY A 713 -10.67 7.13 -21.20
CA GLY A 713 -10.41 8.25 -20.30
C GLY A 713 -8.92 8.46 -19.98
N TYR A 714 -8.15 7.38 -19.78
CA TYR A 714 -6.70 7.46 -19.56
C TYR A 714 -5.93 7.96 -20.78
N VAL A 715 -6.31 7.53 -21.98
CA VAL A 715 -5.72 8.06 -23.23
C VAL A 715 -6.04 9.55 -23.35
N TRP A 716 -7.29 9.94 -23.09
CA TRP A 716 -7.75 11.32 -23.25
C TRP A 716 -7.08 12.27 -22.26
N SER A 717 -6.89 11.89 -20.99
CA SER A 717 -6.19 12.73 -20.03
C SER A 717 -4.78 13.08 -20.48
N GLU A 718 -4.05 12.13 -21.05
CA GLU A 718 -2.70 12.38 -21.56
C GLU A 718 -2.69 13.25 -22.83
N VAL A 719 -3.75 13.16 -23.63
CA VAL A 719 -3.94 14.01 -24.82
C VAL A 719 -4.28 15.45 -24.44
N THR A 720 -5.03 15.67 -23.35
CA THR A 720 -5.56 16.98 -22.95
C THR A 720 -4.76 17.71 -21.87
N ILE A 721 -3.87 17.05 -21.11
CA ILE A 721 -2.94 17.73 -20.21
C ILE A 721 -2.00 18.60 -21.07
N GLY A 722 -2.37 19.86 -21.31
CA GLY A 722 -1.47 20.95 -21.64
C GLY A 722 -0.57 21.25 -20.43
N PRO A 723 0.63 21.86 -20.60
CA PRO A 723 1.37 22.33 -19.43
C PRO A 723 0.48 23.28 -18.60
N VAL A 724 0.59 23.22 -17.27
CA VAL A 724 -0.15 24.07 -16.31
C VAL A 724 0.18 25.58 -16.46
N LEU A 725 1.01 25.94 -17.44
CA LEU A 725 1.41 27.31 -17.78
C LEU A 725 0.30 28.27 -18.24
N ASN A 726 -0.97 27.85 -18.31
CA ASN A 726 -2.08 28.74 -18.67
C ASN A 726 -3.02 29.15 -17.51
N ALA A 727 -2.65 28.87 -16.24
CA ALA A 727 -3.42 29.35 -15.08
C ALA A 727 -2.95 30.70 -14.50
N LEU A 728 -2.06 31.41 -15.20
CA LEU A 728 -1.64 32.79 -14.88
C LEU A 728 -1.80 33.71 -16.10
N ARG A 729 -3.04 33.88 -16.54
CA ARG A 729 -3.48 35.09 -17.24
C ARG A 729 -4.69 35.67 -16.53
#